data_AF-A0A2T5P734-F1
#
_entry.id   AF-A0A2T5P734-F1
#
_cell.length_a   1.000
_cell.length_b   1.000
_cell.length_c   1.000
_cell.angle_alpha   90.00
_cell.angle_beta   90.00
_cell.angle_gamma   90.00
#
_symmetry.space_group_name_H-M   'P 1'
#
loop_
_entity.id
_entity.type
_entity.pdbx_description
1 polymer ?
#
loop_
_entity_poly.entity_id
_entity_poly.type
_entity_poly.pdbx_seq_one_letter_code
_entity_poly.pdbx_strand_id
1 'polypeptide(L)'
;MSASHDSTDSDEPLGRLLLRLAGHLIHLLAPIVLVAMLPLPWTLAAIALLVLAQLLCVYLGARRVADEAGFLLVTAILGAAFPLAAWFPGWWGVPVAAVAVLFGLAACATLARRLGLATITPEPARAAAQRGASAWGGGEPTLTPEGEPIRLLARGEIAMGGPSYCDYLFADGVLLQGLGGSALFSNDGRYFVAPIPSRQRWGLLVLDRQARLVYRFVEIDCFWELDAFEKKLLGRCSPLTDDKTYELDLRALLAQSTGVALRELGDLWLEPDDAWQLPDARDYPAPEGRQLHAEPWLPASLLALDDPLQPLRHPLLRLALDGQDSGLLLDEAETPVWDAGGLRLACRAQGGVQRHGGYWCWQSQRGWWELPRPWVEAVGEPGLLLGAVEGFEEDALLITAELALGELDQLRFGYGQMQVYSPIQVIDGHDARGRAQLRERALQRLQLVLPLQASATERGCCRIRIATPAGQRLELRWLRDSADGRLGAYACELDGKRLPGEWQLNVRTAQEGRYLALLAFADAPAAAGEVAVLDVPRAQFWQLALKTPLGRLLDFSDMRLCLSEVVGRLDDTLESTPLQRFNRQSPGPARAAAFLAETEGSRLCYRERHLQLTAQGLQVLPPWRLVDRPQAANAEGDFVLPSPPGDDAAWLFGAQSEYRDSYPRERHPRQGGCLLTASGVALADLTPALVWSADGRYLVVTRLRESDDWHDFAPRRMQWVPYLLDVRARCLYGPGPGLGCMPLFEGLAGGRLSLRVFDSDWQVDEEAGAACVLALETMLGWPVQTLGACGRLWLETDERARAGQWLRLDDDHLDTWRAKWT
;
A
#
# COMPACT_ATOMS: atom_id res chain seq x y z
N MET A 1 2.98 6.40 -10.08
CA MET A 1 3.18 5.50 -8.92
C MET A 1 4.56 5.79 -8.37
N SER A 2 4.65 6.11 -7.08
CA SER A 2 5.90 6.40 -6.37
C SER A 2 6.84 5.21 -6.54
N ALA A 3 7.96 5.39 -7.21
CA ALA A 3 9.06 4.45 -7.09
C ALA A 3 9.49 4.48 -5.62
N SER A 4 9.05 3.48 -4.86
CA SER A 4 9.71 3.12 -3.62
C SER A 4 11.13 2.76 -4.01
N HIS A 5 12.08 3.65 -3.69
CA HIS A 5 13.44 3.18 -3.48
C HIS A 5 13.37 2.17 -2.35
N ASP A 6 13.32 0.89 -2.70
CA ASP A 6 13.77 -0.18 -1.84
C ASP A 6 15.22 0.15 -1.48
N SER A 7 15.39 0.81 -0.33
CA SER A 7 16.61 0.65 0.44
C SER A 7 16.67 -0.82 0.81
N THR A 8 17.31 -1.63 -0.04
CA THR A 8 17.87 -2.90 0.39
C THR A 8 18.97 -2.59 1.39
N ASP A 9 18.57 -2.24 2.61
CA ASP A 9 19.43 -2.34 3.77
C ASP A 9 19.57 -3.84 4.03
N SER A 10 20.53 -4.45 3.33
CA SER A 10 20.94 -5.81 3.63
C SER A 10 21.53 -5.78 5.03
N ASP A 11 20.75 -6.20 6.03
CA ASP A 11 21.15 -6.30 7.44
C ASP A 11 22.49 -7.03 7.55
N GLU A 12 23.58 -6.26 7.64
CA GLU A 12 24.91 -6.82 7.67
C GLU A 12 25.11 -7.50 9.03
N PRO A 13 25.44 -8.80 9.09
CA PRO A 13 25.41 -9.55 10.35
C PRO A 13 26.36 -8.92 11.38
N LEU A 14 25.88 -8.74 12.61
CA LEU A 14 26.57 -8.06 13.73
C LEU A 14 28.04 -8.49 13.89
N GLY A 15 28.36 -9.76 13.64
CA GLY A 15 29.74 -10.27 13.68
C GLY A 15 30.68 -9.60 12.67
N ARG A 16 30.22 -9.31 11.44
CA ARG A 16 31.00 -8.56 10.44
C ARG A 16 31.17 -7.11 10.85
N LEU A 17 30.15 -6.49 11.43
CA LEU A 17 30.22 -5.12 11.95
C LEU A 17 31.23 -5.01 13.09
N LEU A 18 31.25 -5.96 14.03
CA LEU A 18 32.22 -6.00 15.14
C LEU A 18 33.67 -6.24 14.64
N LEU A 19 33.86 -7.11 13.65
CA LEU A 19 35.17 -7.33 13.03
C LEU A 19 35.66 -6.09 12.28
N ARG A 20 34.79 -5.38 11.55
CA ARG A 20 35.12 -4.09 10.93
C ARG A 20 35.45 -3.03 11.97
N LEU A 21 34.69 -2.94 13.04
CA LEU A 21 34.96 -2.02 14.16
C LEU A 21 36.32 -2.30 14.80
N ALA A 22 36.63 -3.58 15.07
CA ALA A 22 37.93 -3.99 15.59
C ALA A 22 39.07 -3.63 14.61
N GLY A 23 38.85 -3.85 13.31
CA GLY A 23 39.77 -3.44 12.25
C GLY A 23 40.04 -1.92 12.25
N HIS A 24 38.98 -1.10 12.31
CA HIS A 24 39.10 0.36 12.39
C HIS A 24 39.81 0.83 13.67
N LEU A 25 39.52 0.19 14.82
CA LEU A 25 40.19 0.48 16.09
C LEU A 25 41.69 0.17 16.04
N ILE A 26 42.09 -0.96 15.45
CA ILE A 26 43.51 -1.32 15.26
C ILE A 26 44.18 -0.32 14.32
N HIS A 27 43.54 0.03 13.20
CA HIS A 27 44.05 1.00 12.23
C HIS A 27 44.31 2.38 12.86
N LEU A 28 43.47 2.80 13.81
CA LEU A 28 43.63 4.06 14.53
C LEU A 28 44.67 4.00 15.66
N LEU A 29 44.62 2.97 16.51
CA LEU A 29 45.40 2.92 17.77
C LEU A 29 46.83 2.41 17.58
N ALA A 30 47.06 1.45 16.68
CA ALA A 30 48.38 0.87 16.46
C ALA A 30 49.47 1.92 16.11
N PRO A 31 49.25 2.87 15.16
CA PRO A 31 50.27 3.87 14.84
C PRO A 31 50.52 4.85 15.99
N ILE A 32 49.49 5.21 16.77
CA ILE A 32 49.64 6.06 17.96
C ILE A 32 50.57 5.41 18.99
N VAL A 33 50.33 4.12 19.28
CA VAL A 33 51.12 3.36 20.26
C VAL A 33 52.56 3.19 19.77
N LEU A 34 52.77 2.85 18.49
CA LEU A 34 54.12 2.70 17.92
C LEU A 34 54.94 3.99 18.06
N VAL A 35 54.34 5.14 17.79
CA VAL A 35 55.02 6.44 17.91
C VAL A 35 55.24 6.85 19.38
N ALA A 36 54.32 6.50 20.28
CA ALA A 36 54.44 6.76 21.71
C ALA A 36 55.60 6.01 22.37
N MET A 37 56.00 4.85 21.83
CA MET A 37 57.13 4.06 22.34
C MET A 37 58.50 4.51 21.82
N LEU A 38 58.55 5.43 20.85
CA LEU A 38 59.81 5.92 20.29
C LEU A 38 60.43 7.03 21.17
N PRO A 39 61.78 7.10 21.27
CA PRO A 39 62.44 8.26 21.85
C PRO A 39 62.14 9.52 21.04
N LEU A 40 62.05 10.67 21.72
CA LEU A 40 61.64 11.95 21.12
C LEU A 40 62.34 12.31 19.77
N PRO A 41 63.67 12.10 19.58
CA PRO A 41 64.31 12.39 18.29
C PRO A 41 63.76 11.54 17.13
N TRP A 42 63.43 10.28 17.39
CA TRP A 42 62.88 9.36 16.39
C TRP A 42 61.41 9.66 16.07
N THR A 43 60.65 10.08 17.07
CA THR A 43 59.28 10.57 16.87
C THR A 43 59.25 11.81 15.98
N LEU A 44 60.12 12.79 16.24
CA LEU A 44 60.24 13.99 15.40
C LEU A 44 60.71 13.65 13.97
N ALA A 45 61.63 12.68 13.82
CA ALA A 45 62.05 12.19 12.50
C ALA A 45 60.92 11.49 11.74
N ALA A 46 60.09 10.68 12.43
CA ALA A 46 58.94 10.02 11.82
C ALA A 46 57.89 11.03 11.34
N ILE A 47 57.60 12.06 12.14
CA ILE A 47 56.71 13.17 11.75
C ILE A 47 57.27 13.89 10.50
N ALA A 48 58.56 14.22 10.49
CA ALA A 48 59.21 14.89 9.35
C ALA A 48 59.17 14.01 8.08
N LEU A 49 59.37 12.70 8.22
CA LEU A 49 59.30 11.75 7.11
C LEU A 49 57.88 11.63 6.57
N LEU A 50 56.86 11.60 7.42
CA LEU A 50 55.45 11.56 7.01
C LEU A 50 55.03 12.85 6.30
N VAL A 51 55.48 14.02 6.77
CA VAL A 51 55.29 15.29 6.05
C VAL A 51 55.94 15.25 4.66
N LEU A 52 57.18 14.76 4.56
CA LEU A 52 57.89 14.64 3.29
C LEU A 52 57.20 13.64 2.34
N ALA A 53 56.75 12.50 2.87
CA ALA A 53 56.03 11.48 2.13
C ALA A 53 54.69 12.02 1.59
N GLN A 54 53.94 12.74 2.41
CA GLN A 54 52.69 13.38 2.00
C GLN A 54 52.94 14.41 0.88
N LEU A 55 53.96 15.26 1.02
CA LEU A 55 54.35 16.23 -0.01
C LEU A 55 54.75 15.55 -1.33
N LEU A 56 55.56 14.49 -1.25
CA LEU A 56 56.03 13.75 -2.43
C LEU A 56 54.88 13.02 -3.13
N CYS A 57 53.96 12.41 -2.38
CA CYS A 57 52.80 11.71 -2.94
C CYS A 57 51.87 12.68 -3.67
N VAL A 58 51.66 13.88 -3.13
CA VAL A 58 50.89 14.94 -3.83
C VAL A 58 51.60 15.38 -5.10
N TYR A 59 52.92 15.59 -5.06
CA TYR A 59 53.72 15.97 -6.23
C TYR A 59 53.68 14.90 -7.34
N LEU A 60 53.69 13.62 -6.96
CA LEU A 60 53.61 12.48 -7.87
C LEU A 60 52.17 12.15 -8.32
N GLY A 61 51.15 12.92 -7.89
CA GLY A 61 49.74 12.69 -8.24
C GLY A 61 49.06 11.53 -7.50
N ALA A 62 49.74 10.89 -6.54
CA ALA A 62 49.22 9.78 -5.75
C ALA A 62 48.39 10.25 -4.54
N ARG A 63 47.27 10.94 -4.79
CA ARG A 63 46.44 11.59 -3.75
C ARG A 63 45.94 10.64 -2.66
N ARG A 64 45.44 9.45 -3.02
CA ARG A 64 45.00 8.45 -2.01
C ARG A 64 46.10 8.08 -1.02
N VAL A 65 47.33 7.95 -1.50
CA VAL A 65 48.50 7.65 -0.66
C VAL A 65 48.88 8.87 0.21
N ALA A 66 48.66 10.08 -0.31
CA ALA A 66 48.86 11.31 0.45
C ALA A 66 47.83 11.50 1.58
N ASP A 67 46.59 11.06 1.38
CA ASP A 67 45.55 11.06 2.43
C ASP A 67 45.90 10.08 3.55
N GLU A 68 46.33 8.85 3.19
CA GLU A 68 46.82 7.86 4.18
C GLU A 68 48.06 8.35 4.94
N ALA A 69 49.01 8.99 4.24
CA ALA A 69 50.16 9.61 4.89
C ALA A 69 49.73 10.76 5.84
N GLY A 70 48.69 11.50 5.48
CA GLY A 70 48.08 12.53 6.33
C GLY A 70 47.42 11.96 7.58
N PHE A 71 46.70 10.84 7.46
CA PHE A 71 46.14 10.10 8.59
C PHE A 71 47.25 9.59 9.53
N LEU A 72 48.31 9.00 8.97
CA LEU A 72 49.47 8.55 9.74
C LEU A 72 50.20 9.72 10.41
N LEU A 73 50.25 10.89 9.79
CA LEU A 73 50.82 12.09 10.37
C LEU A 73 50.01 12.59 11.60
N VAL A 74 48.68 12.57 11.50
CA VAL A 74 47.78 12.91 12.63
C VAL A 74 47.98 11.95 13.80
N THR A 75 47.99 10.64 13.53
CA THR A 75 48.22 9.62 14.57
C THR A 75 49.62 9.71 15.18
N ALA A 76 50.65 10.02 14.37
CA ALA A 76 52.00 10.27 14.88
C ALA A 76 52.09 11.50 15.79
N ILE A 77 51.35 12.57 15.51
CA ILE A 77 51.29 13.76 16.37
C ILE A 77 50.62 13.46 17.71
N LEU A 78 49.54 12.66 17.69
CA LEU A 78 48.91 12.17 18.92
C LEU A 78 49.86 11.28 19.73
N GLY A 79 50.57 10.37 19.06
CA GLY A 79 51.58 9.50 19.69
C GLY A 79 52.78 10.28 20.24
N ALA A 80 53.17 11.38 19.60
CA ALA A 80 54.28 12.21 20.04
C ALA A 80 54.06 12.93 21.38
N ALA A 81 52.82 13.04 21.84
CA ALA A 81 52.48 13.60 23.14
C ALA A 81 53.18 12.87 24.29
N PHE A 82 53.34 11.55 24.20
CA PHE A 82 53.91 10.70 25.26
C PHE A 82 55.41 10.90 25.47
N PRO A 83 56.29 10.75 24.45
CA PRO A 83 57.72 11.01 24.62
C PRO A 83 58.02 12.49 24.89
N LEU A 84 57.17 13.42 24.40
CA LEU A 84 57.30 14.84 24.70
C LEU A 84 56.97 15.14 26.17
N ALA A 85 55.89 14.56 26.72
CA ALA A 85 55.54 14.71 28.13
C ALA A 85 56.63 14.11 29.04
N ALA A 86 57.23 12.98 28.64
CA ALA A 86 58.30 12.33 29.39
C ALA A 86 59.62 13.11 29.40
N TRP A 87 59.81 14.04 28.46
CA TRP A 87 61.04 14.85 28.35
C TRP A 87 61.06 16.07 29.28
N PHE A 88 59.90 16.51 29.78
CA PHE A 88 59.80 17.62 30.71
C PHE A 88 59.68 17.12 32.16
N PRO A 89 60.46 17.68 33.11
CA PRO A 89 60.39 17.26 34.51
C PRO A 89 59.07 17.69 35.18
N GLY A 90 58.42 16.74 35.86
CA GLY A 90 57.22 16.98 36.66
C GLY A 90 55.93 17.15 35.85
N TRP A 91 54.91 17.74 36.49
CA TRP A 91 53.55 17.89 35.96
C TRP A 91 53.42 18.85 34.77
N TRP A 92 54.50 19.56 34.40
CA TRP A 92 54.56 20.46 33.25
C TRP A 92 54.61 19.74 31.89
N GLY A 93 54.95 18.45 31.84
CA GLY A 93 54.99 17.70 30.58
C GLY A 93 53.63 17.52 29.92
N VAL A 94 52.55 17.40 30.71
CA VAL A 94 51.18 17.23 30.22
C VAL A 94 50.65 18.46 29.47
N PRO A 95 50.69 19.69 30.04
CA PRO A 95 50.23 20.88 29.30
C PRO A 95 51.09 21.19 28.08
N VAL A 96 52.41 20.93 28.11
CA VAL A 96 53.29 21.12 26.95
C VAL A 96 52.94 20.14 25.82
N ALA A 97 52.68 18.87 26.14
CA ALA A 97 52.22 17.88 25.17
C ALA A 97 50.86 18.24 24.58
N ALA A 98 49.90 18.68 25.39
CA ALA A 98 48.59 19.10 24.90
C ALA A 98 48.69 20.29 23.92
N VAL A 99 49.51 21.30 24.25
CA VAL A 99 49.76 22.44 23.35
C VAL A 99 50.44 21.99 22.06
N ALA A 100 51.43 21.11 22.13
CA ALA A 100 52.13 20.59 20.96
C ALA A 100 51.20 19.79 20.03
N VAL A 101 50.28 18.99 20.57
CA VAL A 101 49.26 18.29 19.78
C VAL A 101 48.33 19.29 19.08
N LEU A 102 47.84 20.31 19.78
CA LEU A 102 46.97 21.34 19.18
C LEU A 102 47.65 22.06 18.02
N PHE A 103 48.90 22.50 18.20
CA PHE A 103 49.67 23.14 17.13
C PHE A 103 50.01 22.16 16.00
N GLY A 104 50.34 20.90 16.31
CA GLY A 104 50.63 19.87 15.32
C GLY A 104 49.41 19.55 14.44
N LEU A 105 48.24 19.37 15.05
CA LEU A 105 46.99 19.14 14.32
C LEU A 105 46.60 20.36 13.48
N ALA A 106 46.77 21.58 14.00
CA ALA A 106 46.54 22.80 13.24
C ALA A 106 47.50 22.94 12.04
N ALA A 107 48.77 22.56 12.22
CA ALA A 107 49.76 22.52 11.15
C ALA A 107 49.41 21.48 10.08
N CYS A 108 48.95 20.28 10.48
CA CYS A 108 48.47 19.25 9.56
C CYS A 108 47.26 19.68 8.76
N ALA A 109 46.26 20.27 9.43
CA ALA A 109 45.08 20.81 8.76
C ALA A 109 45.45 21.94 7.78
N THR A 110 46.47 22.74 8.12
CA THR A 110 46.97 23.80 7.22
C THR A 110 47.75 23.23 6.04
N LEU A 111 48.56 22.19 6.27
CA LEU A 111 49.29 21.47 5.23
C LEU A 111 48.32 20.78 4.27
N ALA A 112 47.34 20.02 4.77
CA ALA A 112 46.32 19.35 3.96
C ALA A 112 45.53 20.34 3.09
N ARG A 113 45.15 21.50 3.65
CA ARG A 113 44.51 22.60 2.88
C ARG A 113 45.42 23.14 1.78
N ARG A 114 46.70 23.39 2.07
CA ARG A 114 47.67 23.87 1.06
C ARG A 114 47.94 22.85 -0.04
N LEU A 115 47.85 21.57 0.28
CA LEU A 115 48.03 20.46 -0.66
C LEU A 115 46.75 20.08 -1.42
N GLY A 116 45.61 20.70 -1.12
CA GLY A 116 44.33 20.40 -1.75
C GLY A 116 43.79 19.01 -1.38
N LEU A 117 44.15 18.49 -0.21
CA LEU A 117 43.69 17.21 0.35
C LEU A 117 42.53 17.39 1.36
N ALA A 118 42.23 18.63 1.74
CA ALA A 118 41.13 18.91 2.65
C ALA A 118 39.78 18.69 1.93
N THR A 119 38.84 18.03 2.62
CA THR A 119 37.46 17.87 2.16
C THR A 119 36.87 19.23 1.84
N ILE A 120 36.34 19.38 0.63
CA ILE A 120 35.69 20.61 0.20
C ILE A 120 34.26 20.61 0.72
N THR A 121 34.00 21.48 1.70
CA THR A 121 32.67 21.68 2.26
C THR A 121 32.12 23.06 1.90
N PRO A 122 30.80 23.23 1.84
CA PRO A 122 30.18 24.54 1.68
C PRO A 122 30.58 25.49 2.82
N GLU A 123 30.96 26.73 2.49
CA GLU A 123 31.32 27.76 3.46
C GLU A 123 30.28 28.90 3.45
N PRO A 124 30.01 29.57 4.58
CA PRO A 124 29.12 30.74 4.59
C PRO A 124 29.62 31.83 3.63
N ALA A 125 28.76 32.27 2.72
CA ALA A 125 29.11 33.29 1.75
C ALA A 125 29.32 34.64 2.44
N ARG A 126 30.36 35.39 2.03
CA ARG A 126 30.69 36.70 2.63
C ARG A 126 29.79 37.85 2.15
N ALA A 127 29.04 37.63 1.07
CA ALA A 127 28.14 38.61 0.47
C ALA A 127 26.83 37.93 0.06
N ALA A 128 25.72 38.66 0.21
CA ALA A 128 24.41 38.19 -0.26
C ALA A 128 24.39 38.20 -1.79
N ALA A 129 24.10 37.05 -2.39
CA ALA A 129 23.90 36.92 -3.83
C ALA A 129 22.47 37.32 -4.24
N GLN A 130 22.26 37.57 -5.52
CA GLN A 130 20.92 37.66 -6.08
C GLN A 130 20.26 36.27 -5.97
N ARG A 131 19.03 36.23 -5.46
CA ARG A 131 18.30 34.97 -5.26
C ARG A 131 17.98 34.32 -6.62
N GLY A 132 18.23 33.02 -6.69
CA GLY A 132 17.91 32.19 -7.86
C GLY A 132 16.48 31.66 -7.83
N ALA A 133 16.25 30.60 -8.60
CA ALA A 133 14.95 29.95 -8.74
C ALA A 133 14.50 29.29 -7.42
N SER A 134 13.20 29.32 -7.16
CA SER A 134 12.66 28.75 -5.93
C SER A 134 12.62 27.22 -5.97
N ALA A 135 12.88 26.57 -4.85
CA ALA A 135 12.74 25.12 -4.70
C ALA A 135 11.27 24.66 -4.79
N TRP A 136 10.29 25.54 -4.55
CA TRP A 136 8.86 25.26 -4.69
C TRP A 136 8.36 25.27 -6.14
N GLY A 137 9.26 25.46 -7.11
CA GLY A 137 8.99 25.37 -8.54
C GLY A 137 8.73 26.71 -9.21
N GLY A 138 8.53 26.68 -10.53
CA GLY A 138 8.24 27.86 -11.35
C GLY A 138 9.46 28.63 -11.84
N GLY A 139 10.66 28.13 -11.58
CA GLY A 139 11.94 28.68 -12.05
C GLY A 139 12.88 27.63 -12.63
N GLU A 140 12.37 26.43 -12.95
CA GLU A 140 13.17 25.37 -13.55
C GLU A 140 13.66 25.79 -14.94
N PRO A 141 14.92 25.53 -15.30
CA PRO A 141 15.43 25.88 -16.62
C PRO A 141 14.72 25.06 -17.70
N THR A 142 14.07 25.75 -18.63
CA THR A 142 13.43 25.14 -19.81
C THR A 142 14.27 25.26 -21.07
N LEU A 143 15.41 25.96 -21.00
CA LEU A 143 16.35 26.16 -22.09
C LEU A 143 17.77 25.97 -21.57
N THR A 144 18.66 25.43 -22.39
CA THR A 144 20.10 25.49 -22.15
C THR A 144 20.63 26.91 -22.39
N PRO A 145 21.86 27.24 -21.95
CA PRO A 145 22.50 28.52 -22.27
C PRO A 145 22.66 28.77 -23.78
N GLU A 146 22.70 27.70 -24.57
CA GLU A 146 22.74 27.76 -26.04
C GLU A 146 21.36 27.99 -26.68
N GLY A 147 20.29 27.97 -25.89
CA GLY A 147 18.91 28.13 -26.35
C GLY A 147 18.21 26.83 -26.78
N GLU A 148 18.78 25.67 -26.47
CA GLU A 148 18.17 24.38 -26.77
C GLU A 148 17.08 24.04 -25.74
N PRO A 149 15.96 23.43 -26.15
CA PRO A 149 14.88 23.11 -25.22
C PRO A 149 15.26 22.03 -24.22
N ILE A 150 14.78 22.18 -22.99
CA ILE A 150 14.81 21.18 -21.93
C ILE A 150 13.37 20.80 -21.61
N ARG A 151 13.04 19.52 -21.78
CA ARG A 151 11.72 18.97 -21.42
C ARG A 151 11.75 18.60 -19.95
N LEU A 152 10.78 19.12 -19.21
CA LEU A 152 10.60 18.84 -17.78
C LEU A 152 9.52 17.78 -17.61
N LEU A 153 9.91 16.59 -17.17
CA LEU A 153 9.04 15.42 -17.02
C LEU A 153 8.80 15.10 -15.53
N ALA A 154 7.86 14.20 -15.25
CA ALA A 154 7.61 13.63 -13.92
C ALA A 154 7.55 14.66 -12.76
N ARG A 155 6.92 15.82 -13.00
CA ARG A 155 6.83 16.89 -11.99
C ARG A 155 5.98 16.46 -10.79
N GLY A 156 6.49 16.70 -9.60
CA GLY A 156 5.79 16.46 -8.34
C GLY A 156 6.31 17.33 -7.21
N GLU A 157 5.78 17.13 -6.02
CA GLU A 157 6.22 17.78 -4.78
C GLU A 157 6.61 16.75 -3.71
N ILE A 158 7.61 17.09 -2.90
CA ILE A 158 7.95 16.29 -1.73
C ILE A 158 6.98 16.62 -0.60
N ALA A 159 6.09 15.67 -0.29
CA ALA A 159 4.99 15.87 0.66
C ALA A 159 4.02 16.99 0.25
N MET A 160 2.84 17.03 0.87
CA MET A 160 1.80 18.00 0.50
C MET A 160 2.28 19.44 0.77
N GLY A 161 2.62 20.20 -0.27
CA GLY A 161 3.11 21.58 -0.21
C GLY A 161 4.62 21.77 0.02
N GLY A 162 5.44 20.74 -0.16
CA GLY A 162 6.91 20.86 -0.07
C GLY A 162 7.57 21.20 -1.41
N PRO A 163 8.92 21.13 -1.48
CA PRO A 163 9.66 21.47 -2.69
C PRO A 163 9.33 20.58 -3.88
N SER A 164 9.43 21.17 -5.07
CA SER A 164 9.20 20.51 -6.34
C SER A 164 10.40 19.66 -6.77
N TYR A 165 10.11 18.54 -7.42
CA TYR A 165 11.08 17.75 -8.16
C TYR A 165 10.58 17.45 -9.57
N CYS A 166 11.51 17.23 -10.49
CA CYS A 166 11.23 16.85 -11.87
C CYS A 166 12.42 16.12 -12.50
N ASP A 167 12.17 15.55 -13.68
CA ASP A 167 13.21 14.98 -14.53
C ASP A 167 13.56 15.99 -15.65
N TYR A 168 14.85 16.15 -15.93
CA TYR A 168 15.38 17.06 -16.95
C TYR A 168 15.84 16.26 -18.16
N LEU A 169 15.13 16.40 -19.29
CA LEU A 169 15.50 15.82 -20.58
C LEU A 169 16.03 16.89 -21.52
N PHE A 170 17.32 16.80 -21.82
CA PHE A 170 18.03 17.71 -22.71
C PHE A 170 17.82 17.33 -24.18
N ALA A 171 17.98 18.30 -25.07
CA ALA A 171 17.83 18.10 -26.52
C ALA A 171 18.85 17.11 -27.12
N ASP A 172 19.97 16.88 -26.45
CA ASP A 172 21.02 15.93 -26.84
C ASP A 172 20.82 14.51 -26.26
N GLY A 173 19.69 14.26 -25.60
CA GLY A 173 19.31 12.96 -25.07
C GLY A 173 19.71 12.70 -23.61
N VAL A 174 20.42 13.61 -22.95
CA VAL A 174 20.72 13.44 -21.52
C VAL A 174 19.43 13.50 -20.72
N LEU A 175 19.17 12.49 -19.89
CA LEU A 175 18.03 12.46 -18.98
C LEU A 175 18.53 12.33 -17.55
N LEU A 176 18.18 13.30 -16.72
CA LEU A 176 18.47 13.31 -15.29
C LEU A 176 17.18 13.24 -14.49
N GLN A 177 17.12 12.38 -13.47
CA GLN A 177 15.87 12.05 -12.80
C GLN A 177 15.81 12.52 -11.33
N GLY A 178 14.60 12.88 -10.89
CA GLY A 178 14.26 13.14 -9.50
C GLY A 178 14.98 14.34 -8.89
N LEU A 179 15.21 15.39 -9.68
CA LEU A 179 16.00 16.54 -9.27
C LEU A 179 15.13 17.72 -8.85
N GLY A 180 15.65 18.53 -7.92
CA GLY A 180 14.95 19.68 -7.39
C GLY A 180 14.80 20.79 -8.44
N GLY A 181 13.69 21.52 -8.38
CA GLY A 181 13.37 22.57 -9.35
C GLY A 181 14.33 23.76 -9.37
N SER A 182 15.10 23.98 -8.28
CA SER A 182 16.08 25.06 -8.17
C SER A 182 17.41 24.70 -8.86
N ALA A 183 17.36 24.45 -10.17
CA ALA A 183 18.51 24.07 -11.00
C ALA A 183 19.04 25.24 -11.82
N LEU A 184 20.34 25.22 -12.15
CA LEU A 184 20.98 26.26 -12.97
C LEU A 184 22.18 25.73 -13.77
N PHE A 185 22.64 26.55 -14.70
CA PHE A 185 23.85 26.28 -15.48
C PHE A 185 25.03 27.12 -14.98
N SER A 186 26.25 26.61 -15.20
CA SER A 186 27.44 27.46 -15.14
C SER A 186 27.38 28.54 -16.24
N ASN A 187 28.03 29.67 -16.00
CA ASN A 187 28.07 30.78 -16.97
C ASN A 187 28.68 30.39 -18.35
N ASP A 188 29.51 29.36 -18.41
CA ASP A 188 30.07 28.80 -19.65
C ASP A 188 29.24 27.66 -20.25
N GLY A 189 28.07 27.34 -19.66
CA GLY A 189 27.13 26.31 -20.09
C GLY A 189 27.62 24.86 -19.98
N ARG A 190 28.85 24.65 -19.50
CA ARG A 190 29.45 23.31 -19.37
C ARG A 190 28.76 22.47 -18.31
N TYR A 191 28.42 23.06 -17.17
CA TYR A 191 27.87 22.34 -16.04
C TYR A 191 26.39 22.67 -15.86
N PHE A 192 25.60 21.63 -15.62
CA PHE A 192 24.25 21.74 -15.07
C PHE A 192 24.27 21.27 -13.62
N VAL A 193 23.63 22.02 -12.72
CA VAL A 193 23.65 21.74 -11.28
C VAL A 193 22.22 21.80 -10.76
N ALA A 194 21.83 20.80 -9.97
CA ALA A 194 20.52 20.75 -9.33
C ALA A 194 20.62 20.09 -7.94
N PRO A 195 19.78 20.51 -6.97
CA PRO A 195 19.64 19.79 -5.71
C PRO A 195 19.05 18.40 -5.93
N ILE A 196 19.39 17.45 -5.05
CA ILE A 196 18.78 16.12 -4.97
C ILE A 196 17.86 16.14 -3.74
N PRO A 197 16.55 16.36 -3.90
CA PRO A 197 15.67 16.61 -2.77
C PRO A 197 15.25 15.27 -2.14
N SER A 198 15.22 15.19 -0.80
CA SER A 198 14.66 14.05 -0.07
C SER A 198 13.93 14.51 1.20
N ARG A 199 13.25 13.59 1.88
CA ARG A 199 12.57 13.88 3.16
C ARG A 199 13.53 14.20 4.31
N GLN A 200 14.77 13.71 4.26
CA GLN A 200 15.70 13.81 5.40
C GLN A 200 16.95 14.65 5.11
N ARG A 201 17.49 14.55 3.89
CA ARG A 201 18.73 15.23 3.47
C ARG A 201 18.65 15.71 2.03
N TRP A 202 19.34 16.79 1.73
CA TRP A 202 19.45 17.34 0.39
C TRP A 202 20.84 17.03 -0.15
N GLY A 203 20.91 16.54 -1.38
CA GLY A 203 22.18 16.33 -2.07
C GLY A 203 22.39 17.37 -3.17
N LEU A 204 23.50 17.24 -3.89
CA LEU A 204 23.80 18.04 -5.07
C LEU A 204 24.15 17.12 -6.24
N LEU A 205 23.46 17.30 -7.37
CA LEU A 205 23.81 16.67 -8.64
C LEU A 205 24.50 17.68 -9.55
N VAL A 206 25.58 17.23 -10.21
CA VAL A 206 26.30 18.01 -11.21
C VAL A 206 26.49 17.16 -12.45
N LEU A 207 26.01 17.67 -13.59
CA LEU A 207 26.28 17.12 -14.92
C LEU A 207 27.37 17.96 -15.59
N ASP A 208 28.49 17.33 -15.93
CA ASP A 208 29.44 17.86 -16.92
C ASP A 208 28.97 17.46 -18.31
N ARG A 209 28.32 18.41 -19.01
CA ARG A 209 27.69 18.16 -20.33
C ARG A 209 28.71 17.79 -21.40
N GLN A 210 29.90 18.39 -21.35
CA GLN A 210 30.95 18.13 -22.34
C GLN A 210 31.57 16.74 -22.18
N ALA A 211 31.73 16.29 -20.94
CA ALA A 211 32.30 14.98 -20.65
C ALA A 211 31.24 13.87 -20.52
N ARG A 212 29.95 14.22 -20.48
CA ARG A 212 28.82 13.32 -20.17
C ARG A 212 29.05 12.54 -18.87
N LEU A 213 29.53 13.25 -17.85
CA LEU A 213 29.77 12.73 -16.52
C LEU A 213 28.77 13.32 -15.54
N VAL A 214 28.18 12.47 -14.70
CA VAL A 214 27.32 12.89 -13.59
C VAL A 214 28.06 12.66 -12.28
N TYR A 215 27.94 13.62 -11.37
CA TYR A 215 28.47 13.57 -10.01
C TYR A 215 27.30 13.76 -9.05
N ARG A 216 27.16 12.84 -8.09
CA ARG A 216 26.16 12.91 -7.02
C ARG A 216 26.85 13.07 -5.67
N PHE A 217 26.63 14.21 -5.05
CA PHE A 217 27.18 14.56 -3.75
C PHE A 217 26.06 14.56 -2.71
N VAL A 218 25.82 13.40 -2.09
CA VAL A 218 24.76 13.22 -1.08
C VAL A 218 25.15 13.80 0.29
N GLU A 219 26.45 14.02 0.50
CA GLU A 219 27.03 14.61 1.70
C GLU A 219 26.95 16.14 1.72
N ILE A 220 26.66 16.78 0.57
CA ILE A 220 26.50 18.22 0.45
C ILE A 220 25.06 18.62 0.82
N ASP A 221 24.77 18.52 2.12
CA ASP A 221 23.45 18.72 2.73
C ASP A 221 23.26 20.16 3.23
N CYS A 222 23.39 21.11 2.30
CA CYS A 222 23.13 22.52 2.59
C CYS A 222 22.29 23.22 1.52
N PHE A 223 22.38 22.80 0.26
CA PHE A 223 21.75 23.54 -0.83
C PHE A 223 20.32 23.09 -1.05
N TRP A 224 19.40 23.91 -0.55
CA TRP A 224 17.97 23.81 -0.82
C TRP A 224 17.59 24.60 -2.08
N GLU A 225 18.15 25.80 -2.23
CA GLU A 225 18.01 26.65 -3.42
C GLU A 225 19.38 27.00 -3.99
N LEU A 226 19.52 27.00 -5.32
CA LEU A 226 20.72 27.46 -6.02
C LEU A 226 20.49 28.88 -6.52
N ASP A 227 21.45 29.77 -6.22
CA ASP A 227 21.33 31.19 -6.51
C ASP A 227 22.12 31.58 -7.77
N ALA A 228 23.38 31.15 -7.89
CA ALA A 228 24.24 31.49 -9.02
C ALA A 228 25.41 30.52 -9.18
N PHE A 229 25.94 30.40 -10.40
CA PHE A 229 27.19 29.69 -10.66
C PHE A 229 28.10 30.41 -11.65
N GLU A 230 29.01 31.21 -11.09
CA GLU A 230 30.08 31.88 -11.84
C GLU A 230 31.41 31.13 -11.66
N LYS A 231 32.18 31.50 -10.63
CA LYS A 231 33.43 30.82 -10.24
C LYS A 231 33.22 29.78 -9.15
N LYS A 232 32.33 30.09 -8.21
CA LYS A 232 31.86 29.20 -7.14
C LYS A 232 30.35 29.02 -7.31
N LEU A 233 29.84 27.88 -6.85
CA LEU A 233 28.41 27.64 -6.72
C LEU A 233 27.91 28.37 -5.47
N LEU A 234 26.88 29.19 -5.62
CA LEU A 234 26.19 29.87 -4.54
C LEU A 234 24.79 29.29 -4.40
N GLY A 235 24.37 29.06 -3.16
CA GLY A 235 23.02 28.60 -2.85
C GLY A 235 22.68 28.80 -1.38
N ARG A 236 21.45 28.46 -1.00
CA ARG A 236 20.89 28.69 0.32
C ARG A 236 20.37 27.43 0.96
N CYS A 237 20.47 27.40 2.29
CA CYS A 237 19.75 26.44 3.13
C CYS A 237 18.23 26.66 3.06
N SER A 238 17.48 25.71 3.61
CA SER A 238 16.02 25.83 3.68
C SER A 238 15.60 27.17 4.32
N PRO A 239 14.65 27.91 3.73
CA PRO A 239 14.12 29.10 4.38
C PRO A 239 13.32 28.76 5.64
N LEU A 240 13.01 27.48 5.87
CA LEU A 240 12.39 26.99 7.10
C LEU A 240 13.38 26.84 8.27
N THR A 241 14.70 26.84 8.00
CA THR A 241 15.73 26.72 9.03
C THR A 241 16.43 28.05 9.28
N ASP A 242 17.31 28.47 8.37
CA ASP A 242 18.07 29.72 8.55
C ASP A 242 18.26 30.58 7.29
N ASP A 243 17.81 30.10 6.11
CA ASP A 243 17.90 30.79 4.81
C ASP A 243 19.30 31.35 4.49
N LYS A 244 20.37 30.78 5.07
CA LYS A 244 21.72 31.31 4.91
C LYS A 244 22.32 30.92 3.57
N THR A 245 23.08 31.83 2.99
CA THR A 245 23.82 31.61 1.75
C THR A 245 25.18 30.96 2.02
N TYR A 246 25.49 29.94 1.23
CA TYR A 246 26.74 29.21 1.21
C TYR A 246 27.40 29.28 -0.16
N GLU A 247 28.73 29.18 -0.19
CA GLU A 247 29.54 29.08 -1.38
C GLU A 247 30.33 27.76 -1.41
N LEU A 248 30.42 27.16 -2.59
CA LEU A 248 31.15 25.91 -2.84
C LEU A 248 32.05 26.05 -4.07
N ASP A 249 33.34 25.71 -3.95
CA ASP A 249 34.24 25.61 -5.10
C ASP A 249 33.98 24.30 -5.85
N LEU A 250 32.98 24.34 -6.73
CA LEU A 250 32.54 23.14 -7.43
C LEU A 250 33.64 22.56 -8.33
N ARG A 251 34.47 23.40 -8.97
CA ARG A 251 35.55 22.91 -9.85
C ARG A 251 36.61 22.17 -9.06
N ALA A 252 36.97 22.67 -7.88
CA ALA A 252 37.88 21.97 -6.98
C ALA A 252 37.25 20.66 -6.47
N LEU A 253 35.95 20.64 -6.19
CA LEU A 253 35.22 19.44 -5.77
C LEU A 253 35.23 18.36 -6.87
N LEU A 254 34.86 18.73 -8.10
CA LEU A 254 34.87 17.82 -9.24
C LEU A 254 36.28 17.26 -9.52
N ALA A 255 37.34 18.07 -9.37
CA ALA A 255 38.72 17.63 -9.54
C ALA A 255 39.23 16.66 -8.46
N GLN A 256 38.48 16.48 -7.36
CA GLN A 256 38.75 15.50 -6.31
C GLN A 256 37.79 14.31 -6.36
N SER A 257 36.81 14.34 -7.26
CA SER A 257 35.69 13.40 -7.30
C SER A 257 35.77 12.50 -8.53
N THR A 258 35.14 11.33 -8.46
CA THR A 258 34.99 10.44 -9.61
C THR A 258 33.57 10.55 -10.14
N GLY A 259 33.43 11.05 -11.37
CA GLY A 259 32.14 11.12 -12.05
C GLY A 259 31.74 9.77 -12.63
N VAL A 260 30.44 9.55 -12.76
CA VAL A 260 29.85 8.40 -13.43
C VAL A 260 29.60 8.77 -14.88
N ALA A 261 30.16 8.00 -15.82
CA ALA A 261 29.89 8.19 -17.23
C ALA A 261 28.47 7.75 -17.59
N LEU A 262 27.75 8.62 -18.29
CA LEU A 262 26.44 8.27 -18.83
C LEU A 262 26.60 7.20 -19.91
N ARG A 263 25.69 6.21 -19.88
CA ARG A 263 25.61 5.15 -20.88
C ARG A 263 24.62 5.54 -21.96
N GLU A 264 25.01 5.36 -23.21
CA GLU A 264 24.14 5.53 -24.36
C GLU A 264 23.14 4.36 -24.44
N LEU A 265 21.86 4.68 -24.63
CA LEU A 265 20.82 3.71 -24.90
C LEU A 265 19.80 4.32 -25.87
N GLY A 266 19.79 3.82 -27.11
CA GLY A 266 19.05 4.47 -28.19
C GLY A 266 19.59 5.88 -28.43
N ASP A 267 18.73 6.89 -28.33
CA ASP A 267 19.08 8.31 -28.40
C ASP A 267 19.10 9.00 -27.02
N LEU A 268 19.17 8.24 -25.92
CA LEU A 268 19.29 8.75 -24.56
C LEU A 268 20.68 8.50 -23.96
N TRP A 269 21.06 9.38 -23.03
CA TRP A 269 22.23 9.24 -22.15
C TRP A 269 21.75 9.15 -20.71
N LEU A 270 21.88 7.96 -20.12
CA LEU A 270 21.35 7.62 -18.80
C LEU A 270 22.48 7.31 -17.81
N GLU A 271 22.24 7.58 -16.52
CA GLU A 271 23.11 7.04 -15.48
C GLU A 271 23.07 5.50 -15.52
N PRO A 272 24.21 4.81 -15.38
CA PRO A 272 24.24 3.36 -15.34
C PRO A 272 23.37 2.81 -14.21
N ASP A 273 22.37 2.02 -14.59
CA ASP A 273 21.50 1.27 -13.70
C ASP A 273 21.26 -0.11 -14.33
N ASP A 274 21.13 -1.13 -13.49
CA ASP A 274 20.75 -2.48 -13.91
C ASP A 274 19.31 -2.49 -14.45
N ALA A 275 18.47 -1.54 -14.03
CA ALA A 275 17.12 -1.35 -14.54
C ALA A 275 17.05 -0.94 -16.03
N TRP A 276 18.16 -0.46 -16.63
CA TRP A 276 18.21 -0.02 -18.03
C TRP A 276 18.77 -1.08 -18.98
N GLN A 277 18.66 -2.35 -18.63
CA GLN A 277 19.05 -3.47 -19.49
C GLN A 277 17.86 -3.88 -20.36
N LEU A 278 18.08 -3.99 -21.67
CA LEU A 278 17.10 -4.60 -22.56
C LEU A 278 17.07 -6.11 -22.33
N PRO A 279 15.92 -6.78 -22.52
CA PRO A 279 15.86 -8.23 -22.45
C PRO A 279 16.77 -8.85 -23.52
N ASP A 280 17.13 -10.11 -23.35
CA ASP A 280 17.86 -10.86 -24.38
C ASP A 280 16.92 -11.31 -25.51
N ALA A 281 17.49 -11.53 -26.70
CA ALA A 281 16.78 -12.18 -27.77
C ALA A 281 16.39 -13.62 -27.36
N ARG A 282 15.20 -14.05 -27.77
CA ARG A 282 14.59 -15.30 -27.29
C ARG A 282 14.10 -16.15 -28.45
N ASP A 283 14.51 -17.41 -28.45
CA ASP A 283 13.90 -18.44 -29.29
C ASP A 283 12.73 -19.09 -28.56
N TYR A 284 11.62 -19.25 -29.25
CA TYR A 284 10.45 -19.95 -28.76
C TYR A 284 10.36 -21.35 -29.37
N PRO A 285 9.80 -22.33 -28.64
CA PRO A 285 9.51 -23.64 -29.20
C PRO A 285 8.65 -23.52 -30.47
N ALA A 286 9.08 -24.18 -31.54
CA ALA A 286 8.38 -24.22 -32.82
C ALA A 286 8.34 -25.65 -33.40
N PRO A 287 7.31 -26.00 -34.19
CA PRO A 287 7.23 -27.26 -34.91
C PRO A 287 8.41 -27.46 -35.88
N GLU A 288 8.65 -28.71 -36.29
CA GLU A 288 9.71 -29.05 -37.23
C GLU A 288 9.59 -28.23 -38.53
N GLY A 289 10.70 -27.61 -38.96
CA GLY A 289 10.74 -26.77 -40.16
C GLY A 289 10.24 -25.33 -39.97
N ARG A 290 9.86 -24.94 -38.74
CA ARG A 290 9.52 -23.55 -38.39
C ARG A 290 10.54 -22.96 -37.42
N GLN A 291 10.68 -21.65 -37.44
CA GLN A 291 11.48 -20.90 -36.46
C GLN A 291 10.68 -19.74 -35.90
N LEU A 292 10.56 -19.65 -34.58
CA LEU A 292 9.92 -18.54 -33.89
C LEU A 292 10.95 -17.85 -33.00
N HIS A 293 11.29 -16.61 -33.33
CA HIS A 293 12.33 -15.84 -32.68
C HIS A 293 11.78 -14.47 -32.29
N ALA A 294 12.22 -13.92 -31.16
CA ALA A 294 11.92 -12.54 -30.83
C ALA A 294 13.16 -11.77 -30.40
N GLU A 295 13.28 -10.56 -30.92
CA GLU A 295 14.42 -9.66 -30.68
C GLU A 295 13.98 -8.49 -29.81
N PRO A 296 14.85 -7.94 -28.94
CA PRO A 296 14.56 -6.75 -28.17
C PRO A 296 14.18 -5.58 -29.09
N TRP A 297 13.07 -4.93 -28.78
CA TRP A 297 12.57 -3.83 -29.57
C TRP A 297 12.76 -2.49 -28.86
N LEU A 298 13.20 -1.50 -29.62
CA LEU A 298 13.18 -0.10 -29.24
C LEU A 298 12.50 0.72 -30.33
N PRO A 299 11.76 1.78 -29.96
CA PRO A 299 11.27 2.75 -30.93
C PRO A 299 12.43 3.48 -31.59
N ALA A 300 12.15 4.10 -32.75
CA ALA A 300 13.17 4.83 -33.51
C ALA A 300 13.79 6.02 -32.74
N SER A 301 13.07 6.60 -31.77
CA SER A 301 13.54 7.66 -30.90
C SER A 301 12.82 7.58 -29.56
N LEU A 302 13.57 7.41 -28.47
CA LEU A 302 13.06 7.49 -27.10
C LEU A 302 12.87 8.96 -26.70
N LEU A 303 13.76 9.85 -27.17
CA LEU A 303 13.69 11.28 -26.96
C LEU A 303 12.36 11.90 -27.41
N ALA A 304 11.72 11.35 -28.45
CA ALA A 304 10.45 11.83 -28.99
C ALA A 304 9.22 11.41 -28.18
N LEU A 305 9.34 10.50 -27.21
CA LEU A 305 8.22 9.98 -26.42
C LEU A 305 7.80 10.95 -25.30
N ASP A 306 6.53 10.89 -24.92
CA ASP A 306 6.01 11.59 -23.73
C ASP A 306 6.70 11.10 -22.45
N ASP A 307 6.86 9.77 -22.32
CA ASP A 307 7.69 9.10 -21.32
C ASP A 307 8.84 8.35 -22.02
N PRO A 308 10.05 8.93 -22.11
CA PRO A 308 11.22 8.33 -22.75
C PRO A 308 11.68 7.01 -22.12
N LEU A 309 11.34 6.76 -20.85
CA LEU A 309 11.75 5.56 -20.12
C LEU A 309 10.71 4.44 -20.17
N GLN A 310 9.50 4.71 -20.69
CA GLN A 310 8.45 3.69 -20.77
C GLN A 310 8.92 2.40 -21.46
N PRO A 311 9.62 2.43 -22.63
CA PRO A 311 10.06 1.21 -23.28
C PRO A 311 11.16 0.45 -22.54
N LEU A 312 11.78 1.07 -21.53
CA LEU A 312 12.81 0.43 -20.70
C LEU A 312 12.19 -0.18 -19.44
N ARG A 313 11.16 0.47 -18.87
CA ARG A 313 10.40 -0.04 -17.73
C ARG A 313 9.48 -1.21 -18.11
N HIS A 314 8.99 -1.20 -19.34
CA HIS A 314 8.12 -2.22 -19.90
C HIS A 314 8.68 -2.65 -21.26
N PRO A 315 9.79 -3.42 -21.27
CA PRO A 315 10.46 -3.80 -22.50
C PRO A 315 9.58 -4.73 -23.34
N LEU A 316 9.70 -4.59 -24.66
CA LEU A 316 8.95 -5.38 -25.63
C LEU A 316 9.91 -6.14 -26.55
N LEU A 317 9.45 -7.28 -27.04
CA LEU A 317 10.16 -8.13 -28.00
C LEU A 317 9.45 -8.12 -29.35
N ARG A 318 10.16 -7.84 -30.43
CA ARG A 318 9.65 -7.94 -31.79
C ARG A 318 9.67 -9.39 -32.25
N LEU A 319 8.50 -9.91 -32.60
CA LEU A 319 8.32 -11.31 -33.00
C LEU A 319 8.60 -11.52 -34.49
N ALA A 320 9.41 -12.52 -34.83
CA ALA A 320 9.67 -12.97 -36.19
C ALA A 320 9.33 -14.46 -36.34
N LEU A 321 8.66 -14.80 -37.44
CA LEU A 321 8.32 -16.18 -37.80
C LEU A 321 9.02 -16.53 -39.11
N ASP A 322 9.78 -17.61 -39.12
CA ASP A 322 10.58 -18.11 -40.26
C ASP A 322 11.48 -17.01 -40.87
N GLY A 323 12.07 -16.18 -40.01
CA GLY A 323 12.93 -15.06 -40.39
C GLY A 323 12.18 -13.83 -40.93
N GLN A 324 10.85 -13.83 -40.95
CA GLN A 324 10.03 -12.69 -41.36
C GLN A 324 9.46 -11.95 -40.14
N ASP A 325 9.63 -10.62 -40.11
CA ASP A 325 9.04 -9.75 -39.10
C ASP A 325 7.51 -9.83 -39.16
N SER A 326 6.88 -10.16 -38.03
CA SER A 326 5.42 -10.23 -37.92
C SER A 326 4.76 -8.85 -37.76
N GLY A 327 5.54 -7.82 -37.41
CA GLY A 327 5.02 -6.51 -36.99
C GLY A 327 4.37 -6.51 -35.61
N LEU A 328 4.53 -7.60 -34.84
CA LEU A 328 3.98 -7.77 -33.50
C LEU A 328 5.04 -7.58 -32.42
N LEU A 329 4.66 -6.89 -31.36
CA LEU A 329 5.48 -6.67 -30.16
C LEU A 329 4.88 -7.44 -28.98
N LEU A 330 5.67 -8.34 -28.39
CA LEU A 330 5.35 -9.14 -27.22
C LEU A 330 5.85 -8.45 -25.94
N ASP A 331 5.09 -8.58 -24.87
CA ASP A 331 5.63 -8.36 -23.52
C ASP A 331 6.62 -9.49 -23.18
N GLU A 332 7.61 -9.22 -22.35
CA GLU A 332 8.64 -10.19 -21.93
C GLU A 332 8.04 -11.46 -21.31
N ALA A 333 6.94 -11.32 -20.56
CA ALA A 333 6.26 -12.43 -19.90
C ALA A 333 5.43 -13.30 -20.87
N GLU A 334 5.15 -12.83 -22.08
CA GLU A 334 4.28 -13.52 -23.03
C GLU A 334 4.98 -14.71 -23.68
N THR A 335 4.24 -15.79 -23.89
CA THR A 335 4.73 -16.99 -24.58
C THR A 335 3.76 -17.38 -25.68
N PRO A 336 4.15 -17.25 -26.97
CA PRO A 336 3.33 -17.72 -28.08
C PRO A 336 3.07 -19.23 -27.98
N VAL A 337 1.86 -19.64 -28.33
CA VAL A 337 1.40 -21.03 -28.24
C VAL A 337 1.05 -21.57 -29.61
N TRP A 338 1.61 -22.73 -29.95
CA TRP A 338 1.27 -23.49 -31.15
C TRP A 338 0.09 -24.43 -30.90
N ASP A 339 -0.72 -24.66 -31.92
CA ASP A 339 -1.66 -25.77 -31.90
C ASP A 339 -0.95 -27.13 -32.02
N ALA A 340 -1.64 -28.22 -31.65
CA ALA A 340 -1.05 -29.56 -31.67
C ALA A 340 -0.57 -30.02 -33.06
N GLY A 341 -1.12 -29.43 -34.13
CA GLY A 341 -0.72 -29.71 -35.51
C GLY A 341 0.42 -28.85 -36.05
N GLY A 342 0.85 -27.82 -35.31
CA GLY A 342 1.86 -26.86 -35.78
C GLY A 342 1.41 -26.00 -36.97
N LEU A 343 0.09 -25.91 -37.22
CA LEU A 343 -0.48 -25.16 -38.34
C LEU A 343 -1.02 -23.79 -37.92
N ARG A 344 -1.21 -23.58 -36.62
CA ARG A 344 -1.70 -22.34 -36.03
C ARG A 344 -0.81 -21.93 -34.86
N LEU A 345 -0.62 -20.63 -34.72
CA LEU A 345 0.13 -20.00 -33.64
C LEU A 345 -0.70 -18.86 -33.08
N ALA A 346 -0.74 -18.67 -31.77
CA ALA A 346 -1.40 -17.54 -31.15
C ALA A 346 -0.58 -16.93 -30.03
N CYS A 347 -0.75 -15.63 -29.83
CA CYS A 347 -0.09 -14.88 -28.76
C CYS A 347 -0.92 -13.64 -28.40
N ARG A 348 -0.60 -13.03 -27.26
CA ARG A 348 -1.02 -11.67 -26.96
C ARG A 348 0.10 -10.72 -27.37
N ALA A 349 -0.22 -9.71 -28.18
CA ALA A 349 0.77 -8.81 -28.73
C ALA A 349 0.19 -7.43 -29.07
N GLN A 350 1.05 -6.43 -29.19
CA GLN A 350 0.71 -5.11 -29.73
C GLN A 350 0.98 -5.11 -31.24
N GLY A 351 0.01 -4.65 -32.03
CA GLY A 351 0.15 -4.51 -33.49
C GLY A 351 0.49 -3.07 -33.89
N GLY A 352 1.67 -2.85 -34.47
CA GLY A 352 2.05 -1.55 -35.04
C GLY A 352 1.91 -0.36 -34.06
N VAL A 353 1.23 0.72 -34.50
CA VAL A 353 1.10 2.01 -33.78
C VAL A 353 0.07 1.95 -32.63
N GLN A 354 -0.61 0.82 -32.41
CA GLN A 354 -1.60 0.69 -31.35
C GLN A 354 -0.95 0.40 -29.99
N ARG A 355 -1.24 1.24 -28.98
CA ARG A 355 -0.71 1.11 -27.61
C ARG A 355 -1.38 0.03 -26.74
N HIS A 356 -2.43 -0.63 -27.23
CA HIS A 356 -3.17 -1.63 -26.44
C HIS A 356 -2.95 -3.02 -27.04
N GLY A 357 -2.53 -3.97 -26.21
CA GLY A 357 -2.33 -5.36 -26.63
C GLY A 357 -3.65 -6.04 -27.00
N GLY A 358 -3.61 -6.87 -28.04
CA GLY A 358 -4.71 -7.71 -28.52
C GLY A 358 -4.29 -9.18 -28.61
N TYR A 359 -5.23 -10.05 -28.97
CA TYR A 359 -4.94 -11.46 -29.24
C TYR A 359 -4.74 -11.65 -30.74
N TRP A 360 -3.64 -12.28 -31.12
CA TRP A 360 -3.28 -12.49 -32.51
C TRP A 360 -3.22 -13.98 -32.80
N CYS A 361 -3.67 -14.36 -33.99
CA CYS A 361 -3.53 -15.71 -34.50
C CYS A 361 -2.83 -15.66 -35.86
N TRP A 362 -1.99 -16.65 -36.11
CA TRP A 362 -1.36 -16.90 -37.38
C TRP A 362 -1.77 -18.27 -37.89
N GLN A 363 -1.92 -18.37 -39.22
CA GLN A 363 -2.16 -19.62 -39.91
C GLN A 363 -1.44 -19.60 -41.25
N SER A 364 -0.82 -20.71 -41.63
CA SER A 364 0.04 -20.83 -42.81
C SER A 364 -0.53 -20.27 -44.12
N GLN A 365 -1.85 -20.38 -44.34
CA GLN A 365 -2.51 -19.92 -45.57
C GLN A 365 -3.06 -18.48 -45.49
N ARG A 366 -3.16 -17.91 -44.28
CA ARG A 366 -3.80 -16.61 -44.02
C ARG A 366 -2.82 -15.54 -43.56
N GLY A 367 -1.72 -15.92 -42.91
CA GLY A 367 -0.84 -15.00 -42.21
C GLY A 367 -1.39 -14.63 -40.83
N TRP A 368 -0.89 -13.52 -40.27
CA TRP A 368 -1.34 -12.98 -38.99
C TRP A 368 -2.65 -12.21 -39.13
N TRP A 369 -3.56 -12.37 -38.16
CA TRP A 369 -4.71 -11.51 -37.98
C TRP A 369 -5.01 -11.31 -36.50
N GLU A 370 -5.57 -10.15 -36.18
CA GLU A 370 -6.06 -9.85 -34.85
C GLU A 370 -7.41 -10.55 -34.64
N LEU A 371 -7.56 -11.23 -33.51
CA LEU A 371 -8.82 -11.77 -33.03
C LEU A 371 -9.63 -10.66 -32.37
N PRO A 372 -10.97 -10.75 -32.39
CA PRO A 372 -11.80 -9.77 -31.72
C PRO A 372 -11.54 -9.78 -30.22
N ARG A 373 -11.86 -8.66 -29.54
CA ARG A 373 -11.74 -8.60 -28.08
C ARG A 373 -12.53 -9.76 -27.47
N PRO A 374 -11.90 -10.62 -26.63
CA PRO A 374 -12.59 -11.76 -26.04
C PRO A 374 -13.75 -11.36 -25.13
N TRP A 375 -13.75 -10.11 -24.68
CA TRP A 375 -14.72 -9.59 -23.74
C TRP A 375 -15.17 -8.19 -24.13
N VAL A 376 -16.49 -7.95 -23.99
CA VAL A 376 -17.11 -6.63 -24.12
C VAL A 376 -17.72 -6.31 -22.76
N GLU A 377 -17.17 -5.30 -22.09
CA GLU A 377 -17.60 -4.91 -20.75
C GLU A 377 -19.02 -4.35 -20.75
N ALA A 378 -19.79 -4.72 -19.72
CA ALA A 378 -21.06 -4.10 -19.41
C ALA A 378 -21.02 -3.51 -17.99
N VAL A 379 -21.58 -2.32 -17.84
CA VAL A 379 -21.48 -1.50 -16.60
C VAL A 379 -21.98 -2.25 -15.35
N GLY A 380 -22.99 -3.11 -15.49
CA GLY A 380 -23.56 -3.86 -14.37
C GLY A 380 -22.79 -5.13 -13.99
N GLU A 381 -21.84 -5.58 -14.81
CA GLU A 381 -21.12 -6.84 -14.61
C GLU A 381 -19.80 -6.66 -13.84
N PRO A 382 -19.24 -7.74 -13.28
CA PRO A 382 -17.87 -7.74 -12.81
C PRO A 382 -16.90 -7.59 -13.99
N GLY A 383 -15.83 -6.83 -13.76
CA GLY A 383 -14.71 -6.69 -14.67
C GLY A 383 -13.92 -7.99 -14.78
N LEU A 384 -13.24 -8.14 -15.91
CA LEU A 384 -12.51 -9.34 -16.25
C LEU A 384 -11.07 -8.96 -16.65
N LEU A 385 -10.09 -9.49 -15.92
CA LEU A 385 -8.68 -9.36 -16.30
C LEU A 385 -8.37 -10.44 -17.32
N LEU A 386 -8.06 -10.02 -18.53
CA LEU A 386 -7.66 -10.92 -19.60
C LEU A 386 -6.18 -11.28 -19.47
N GLY A 387 -5.87 -12.57 -19.51
CA GLY A 387 -4.54 -13.12 -19.30
C GLY A 387 -3.91 -13.69 -20.57
N ALA A 388 -2.97 -14.63 -20.39
CA ALA A 388 -2.23 -15.28 -21.47
C ALA A 388 -3.09 -16.27 -22.27
N VAL A 389 -2.62 -16.59 -23.48
CA VAL A 389 -3.10 -17.69 -24.30
C VAL A 389 -2.65 -19.02 -23.70
N GLU A 390 -3.58 -19.95 -23.47
CA GLU A 390 -3.26 -21.29 -22.95
C GLU A 390 -3.12 -22.33 -24.07
N GLY A 391 -3.79 -22.11 -25.19
CA GLY A 391 -3.72 -22.99 -26.35
C GLY A 391 -4.97 -22.97 -27.19
N PHE A 392 -5.20 -24.06 -27.90
CA PHE A 392 -6.30 -24.21 -28.85
C PHE A 392 -7.21 -25.37 -28.46
N GLU A 393 -8.50 -25.20 -28.70
CA GLU A 393 -9.49 -26.27 -28.68
C GLU A 393 -10.29 -26.19 -29.98
N GLU A 394 -10.19 -27.23 -30.81
CA GLU A 394 -10.86 -27.29 -32.11
C GLU A 394 -10.56 -26.02 -32.95
N ASP A 395 -11.57 -25.17 -33.17
CA ASP A 395 -11.49 -23.88 -33.88
C ASP A 395 -11.66 -22.67 -32.93
N ALA A 396 -11.25 -22.81 -31.68
CA ALA A 396 -11.25 -21.77 -30.67
C ALA A 396 -9.90 -21.62 -29.98
N LEU A 397 -9.63 -20.39 -29.53
CA LEU A 397 -8.51 -20.03 -28.67
C LEU A 397 -8.94 -20.11 -27.20
N LEU A 398 -8.07 -20.68 -26.37
CA LEU A 398 -8.22 -20.73 -24.92
C LEU A 398 -7.41 -19.61 -24.29
N ILE A 399 -8.07 -18.77 -23.50
CA ILE A 399 -7.48 -17.57 -22.89
C ILE A 399 -7.76 -17.62 -21.38
N THR A 400 -6.74 -17.43 -20.55
CA THR A 400 -6.94 -17.24 -19.11
C THR A 400 -7.68 -15.94 -18.84
N ALA A 401 -8.57 -15.95 -17.84
CA ALA A 401 -9.19 -14.73 -17.35
C ALA A 401 -9.42 -14.79 -15.84
N GLU A 402 -9.38 -13.65 -15.17
CA GLU A 402 -9.66 -13.54 -13.75
C GLU A 402 -10.80 -12.55 -13.51
N LEU A 403 -11.85 -13.02 -12.82
CA LEU A 403 -13.02 -12.21 -12.49
C LEU A 403 -12.73 -11.33 -11.28
N ALA A 404 -12.98 -10.03 -11.41
CA ALA A 404 -12.79 -9.06 -10.34
C ALA A 404 -13.56 -9.44 -9.07
N LEU A 405 -12.99 -9.07 -7.92
CA LEU A 405 -13.64 -9.20 -6.62
C LEU A 405 -14.61 -8.04 -6.41
N GLY A 406 -15.78 -8.33 -5.83
CA GLY A 406 -16.68 -7.31 -5.30
C GLY A 406 -16.32 -7.00 -3.86
N GLU A 407 -16.34 -5.72 -3.51
CA GLU A 407 -16.14 -5.24 -2.14
C GLU A 407 -17.10 -4.08 -1.84
N LEU A 408 -17.51 -3.94 -0.59
CA LEU A 408 -18.26 -2.79 -0.10
C LEU A 408 -17.30 -1.74 0.46
N ASP A 409 -17.59 -0.45 0.30
CA ASP A 409 -16.74 0.65 0.75
C ASP A 409 -16.61 0.77 2.28
N GLN A 410 -17.46 0.10 3.07
CA GLN A 410 -17.38 0.05 4.55
C GLN A 410 -17.43 -1.38 5.09
N LEU A 411 -16.65 -2.29 4.49
CA LEU A 411 -16.45 -3.67 4.90
C LEU A 411 -17.74 -4.51 4.85
N ARG A 412 -18.59 -4.48 5.89
CA ARG A 412 -19.84 -5.26 5.99
C ARG A 412 -21.08 -4.58 5.41
N PHE A 413 -20.99 -3.28 5.17
CA PHE A 413 -22.03 -2.51 4.50
C PHE A 413 -21.37 -1.41 3.69
N GLY A 414 -22.17 -0.64 2.95
CA GLY A 414 -21.61 0.42 2.15
C GLY A 414 -22.62 1.22 1.38
N TYR A 415 -22.13 2.30 0.78
CA TYR A 415 -22.87 3.09 -0.20
C TYR A 415 -22.30 2.96 -1.62
N GLY A 416 -21.16 2.29 -1.76
CA GLY A 416 -20.54 1.92 -3.02
C GLY A 416 -20.24 0.43 -3.09
N GLN A 417 -20.13 -0.07 -4.32
CA GLN A 417 -19.55 -1.38 -4.60
C GLN A 417 -18.32 -1.18 -5.47
N MET A 418 -17.17 -1.60 -4.95
CA MET A 418 -15.90 -1.52 -5.64
C MET A 418 -15.59 -2.83 -6.37
N GLN A 419 -14.80 -2.72 -7.42
CA GLN A 419 -14.24 -3.84 -8.15
C GLN A 419 -12.74 -3.89 -7.88
N VAL A 420 -12.25 -4.99 -7.33
CA VAL A 420 -10.83 -5.16 -7.02
C VAL A 420 -10.21 -6.17 -7.96
N TYR A 421 -9.09 -5.77 -8.56
CA TYR A 421 -8.36 -6.49 -9.60
C TYR A 421 -7.09 -7.18 -9.07
N SER A 422 -7.06 -7.46 -7.78
CA SER A 422 -5.99 -8.16 -7.09
C SER A 422 -6.57 -8.99 -5.95
N PRO A 423 -5.82 -9.98 -5.44
CA PRO A 423 -6.15 -10.62 -4.17
C PRO A 423 -6.30 -9.58 -3.05
N ILE A 424 -7.19 -9.84 -2.10
CA ILE A 424 -7.41 -8.99 -0.93
C ILE A 424 -7.52 -9.82 0.34
N GLN A 425 -7.27 -9.19 1.49
CA GLN A 425 -7.54 -9.78 2.80
C GLN A 425 -9.01 -9.59 3.16
N VAL A 426 -9.67 -10.68 3.55
CA VAL A 426 -11.07 -10.68 4.01
C VAL A 426 -11.19 -11.31 5.39
N ILE A 427 -12.28 -11.01 6.08
CA ILE A 427 -12.62 -11.64 7.36
C ILE A 427 -13.26 -12.99 7.10
N ASP A 428 -12.58 -14.06 7.51
CA ASP A 428 -13.02 -15.45 7.32
C ASP A 428 -13.70 -16.01 8.58
N GLY A 429 -13.33 -15.46 9.74
CA GLY A 429 -13.89 -15.85 11.03
C GLY A 429 -13.48 -14.92 12.16
N HIS A 430 -13.69 -15.40 13.37
CA HIS A 430 -13.35 -14.67 14.59
C HIS A 430 -12.77 -15.63 15.62
N ASP A 431 -11.82 -15.14 16.42
CA ASP A 431 -11.41 -15.86 17.62
C ASP A 431 -12.49 -15.81 18.72
N ALA A 432 -12.22 -16.49 19.85
CA ALA A 432 -13.17 -16.53 20.97
C ALA A 432 -13.48 -15.15 21.59
N ARG A 433 -12.63 -14.14 21.36
CA ARG A 433 -12.80 -12.76 21.84
C ARG A 433 -13.32 -11.82 20.76
N GLY A 434 -13.71 -12.36 19.60
CA GLY A 434 -14.30 -11.60 18.50
C GLY A 434 -13.29 -10.90 17.61
N ARG A 435 -11.99 -11.17 17.74
CA ARG A 435 -10.97 -10.57 16.87
C ARG A 435 -11.05 -11.21 15.49
N ALA A 436 -10.98 -10.38 14.45
CA ALA A 436 -11.08 -10.85 13.07
C ALA A 436 -9.93 -11.81 12.73
N GLN A 437 -10.27 -12.95 12.14
CA GLN A 437 -9.32 -13.87 11.52
C GLN A 437 -9.34 -13.62 10.02
N LEU A 438 -8.17 -13.30 9.48
CA LEU A 438 -8.03 -12.92 8.08
C LEU A 438 -7.64 -14.11 7.21
N ARG A 439 -8.12 -14.08 5.97
CA ARG A 439 -7.72 -14.97 4.88
C ARG A 439 -7.53 -14.15 3.63
N GLU A 440 -6.58 -14.57 2.79
CA GLU A 440 -6.49 -14.04 1.43
C GLU A 440 -7.60 -14.60 0.54
N ARG A 441 -8.29 -13.71 -0.17
CA ARG A 441 -9.26 -14.03 -1.21
C ARG A 441 -8.65 -13.72 -2.56
N ALA A 442 -8.38 -14.77 -3.33
CA ALA A 442 -7.90 -14.66 -4.71
C ALA A 442 -9.04 -14.36 -5.68
N LEU A 443 -8.69 -13.81 -6.85
CA LEU A 443 -9.62 -13.63 -7.97
C LEU A 443 -10.13 -14.99 -8.47
N GLN A 444 -11.37 -15.02 -8.97
CA GLN A 444 -11.92 -16.25 -9.56
C GLN A 444 -11.33 -16.44 -10.96
N ARG A 445 -10.45 -17.43 -11.10
CA ARG A 445 -9.91 -17.86 -12.39
C ARG A 445 -10.98 -18.52 -13.25
N LEU A 446 -10.95 -18.19 -14.53
CA LEU A 446 -11.85 -18.61 -15.60
C LEU A 446 -11.00 -18.87 -16.85
N GLN A 447 -11.55 -19.61 -17.80
CA GLN A 447 -10.97 -19.76 -19.14
C GLN A 447 -11.99 -19.28 -20.17
N LEU A 448 -11.62 -18.32 -21.01
CA LEU A 448 -12.43 -17.90 -22.15
C LEU A 448 -12.12 -18.80 -23.35
N VAL A 449 -13.18 -19.24 -24.02
CA VAL A 449 -13.11 -20.03 -25.25
C VAL A 449 -13.59 -19.14 -26.40
N LEU A 450 -12.64 -18.53 -27.12
CA LEU A 450 -12.87 -17.56 -28.18
C LEU A 450 -12.83 -18.25 -29.56
N PRO A 451 -13.95 -18.35 -30.31
CA PRO A 451 -13.92 -18.90 -31.66
C PRO A 451 -13.02 -18.08 -32.60
N LEU A 452 -12.20 -18.76 -33.42
CA LEU A 452 -11.28 -18.11 -34.35
C LEU A 452 -12.00 -17.36 -35.50
N GLN A 453 -13.26 -17.71 -35.75
CA GLN A 453 -14.14 -17.07 -36.74
C GLN A 453 -15.09 -16.03 -36.11
N ALA A 454 -14.90 -15.68 -34.84
CA ALA A 454 -15.75 -14.70 -34.17
C ALA A 454 -15.70 -13.32 -34.87
N SER A 455 -16.86 -12.68 -34.96
CA SER A 455 -16.99 -11.30 -35.44
C SER A 455 -16.65 -10.31 -34.32
N ALA A 456 -16.07 -9.16 -34.67
CA ALA A 456 -15.55 -8.17 -33.71
C ALA A 456 -16.59 -7.37 -32.94
N THR A 457 -17.88 -7.52 -33.25
CA THR A 457 -18.93 -6.60 -32.78
C THR A 457 -19.93 -7.21 -31.81
N GLU A 458 -19.86 -8.52 -31.53
CA GLU A 458 -20.91 -9.20 -30.77
C GLU A 458 -20.43 -9.61 -29.37
N ARG A 459 -21.09 -9.06 -28.35
CA ARG A 459 -21.04 -9.58 -26.99
C ARG A 459 -21.52 -11.04 -27.02
N GLY A 460 -20.80 -11.93 -26.34
CA GLY A 460 -21.16 -13.33 -26.26
C GLY A 460 -20.53 -14.25 -27.31
N CYS A 461 -19.55 -13.77 -28.07
CA CYS A 461 -18.76 -14.64 -28.95
C CYS A 461 -17.95 -15.69 -28.16
N CYS A 462 -17.55 -15.37 -26.94
CA CYS A 462 -16.81 -16.27 -26.04
C CYS A 462 -17.74 -17.10 -25.17
N ARG A 463 -17.32 -18.34 -24.92
CA ARG A 463 -17.84 -19.16 -23.82
C ARG A 463 -16.92 -19.03 -22.62
N ILE A 464 -17.47 -19.09 -21.42
CA ILE A 464 -16.71 -18.92 -20.18
C ILE A 464 -16.68 -20.25 -19.47
N ARG A 465 -15.51 -20.89 -19.46
CA ARG A 465 -15.30 -22.17 -18.81
C ARG A 465 -14.83 -21.97 -17.37
N ILE A 466 -15.40 -22.78 -16.49
CA ILE A 466 -15.12 -22.82 -15.06
C ILE A 466 -14.42 -24.15 -14.77
N ALA A 467 -13.31 -24.10 -14.04
CA ALA A 467 -12.59 -25.30 -13.63
C ALA A 467 -13.46 -26.17 -12.71
N THR A 468 -13.37 -27.49 -12.90
CA THR A 468 -14.10 -28.48 -12.11
C THR A 468 -13.13 -29.58 -11.65
N PRO A 469 -13.36 -30.21 -10.49
CA PRO A 469 -12.39 -31.13 -9.91
C PRO A 469 -12.30 -32.48 -10.65
N ALA A 470 -13.36 -32.89 -11.36
CA ALA A 470 -13.40 -34.14 -12.12
C ALA A 470 -13.36 -33.92 -13.65
N GLY A 471 -12.96 -32.72 -14.09
CA GLY A 471 -12.75 -32.40 -15.50
C GLY A 471 -14.03 -32.28 -16.33
N GLN A 472 -15.21 -32.20 -15.69
CA GLN A 472 -16.45 -31.89 -16.41
C GLN A 472 -16.38 -30.51 -17.04
N ARG A 473 -16.98 -30.39 -18.22
CA ARG A 473 -17.00 -29.15 -19.00
C ARG A 473 -18.15 -28.27 -18.53
N LEU A 474 -17.88 -27.42 -17.54
CA LEU A 474 -18.81 -26.42 -17.02
C LEU A 474 -18.59 -25.08 -17.73
N GLU A 475 -19.58 -24.63 -18.49
CA GLU A 475 -19.49 -23.40 -19.30
C GLU A 475 -20.69 -22.47 -19.06
N LEU A 476 -20.44 -21.17 -19.10
CA LEU A 476 -21.46 -20.13 -19.24
C LEU A 476 -21.46 -19.63 -20.68
N ARG A 477 -22.66 -19.56 -21.27
CA ARG A 477 -22.88 -19.00 -22.60
C ARG A 477 -23.80 -17.81 -22.52
N TRP A 478 -23.39 -16.69 -23.13
CA TRP A 478 -24.25 -15.52 -23.26
C TRP A 478 -25.48 -15.87 -24.10
N LEU A 479 -26.63 -15.33 -23.71
CA LEU A 479 -27.91 -15.54 -24.38
C LEU A 479 -28.43 -14.24 -25.01
N ARG A 480 -28.42 -13.16 -24.23
CA ARG A 480 -28.95 -11.83 -24.57
C ARG A 480 -28.53 -10.81 -23.52
N ASP A 481 -28.71 -9.53 -23.85
CA ASP A 481 -28.61 -8.44 -22.88
C ASP A 481 -29.94 -8.14 -22.19
N SER A 482 -29.88 -7.48 -21.03
CA SER A 482 -31.04 -6.85 -20.40
C SER A 482 -31.58 -5.72 -21.28
N ALA A 483 -32.84 -5.33 -21.06
CA ALA A 483 -33.48 -4.29 -21.87
C ALA A 483 -32.76 -2.93 -21.82
N ASP A 484 -32.02 -2.65 -20.75
CA ASP A 484 -31.20 -1.45 -20.55
C ASP A 484 -29.72 -1.62 -20.97
N GLY A 485 -29.33 -2.80 -21.46
CA GLY A 485 -27.97 -3.14 -21.87
C GLY A 485 -26.94 -3.24 -20.73
N ARG A 486 -27.35 -3.11 -19.46
CA ARG A 486 -26.42 -3.07 -18.31
C ARG A 486 -25.92 -4.44 -17.88
N LEU A 487 -26.68 -5.51 -18.14
CA LEU A 487 -26.40 -6.89 -17.71
C LEU A 487 -26.55 -7.86 -18.90
N GLY A 488 -25.82 -8.97 -18.86
CA GLY A 488 -26.02 -10.10 -19.75
C GLY A 488 -26.75 -11.25 -19.04
N ALA A 489 -27.60 -11.96 -19.77
CA ALA A 489 -28.19 -13.23 -19.35
C ALA A 489 -27.34 -14.39 -19.90
N TYR A 490 -27.00 -15.35 -19.04
CA TYR A 490 -26.17 -16.49 -19.39
C TYR A 490 -26.89 -17.82 -19.12
N ALA A 491 -26.72 -18.78 -20.03
CA ALA A 491 -27.05 -20.17 -19.78
C ALA A 491 -25.86 -20.86 -19.10
N CYS A 492 -26.15 -21.76 -18.16
CA CYS A 492 -25.16 -22.67 -17.59
C CYS A 492 -25.27 -24.02 -18.31
N GLU A 493 -24.16 -24.52 -18.83
CA GLU A 493 -24.05 -25.80 -19.52
C GLU A 493 -23.05 -26.70 -18.81
N LEU A 494 -23.42 -27.97 -18.64
CA LEU A 494 -22.54 -29.02 -18.11
C LEU A 494 -22.42 -30.12 -19.17
N ASP A 495 -21.21 -30.37 -19.65
CA ASP A 495 -20.92 -31.35 -20.70
C ASP A 495 -21.79 -31.15 -21.96
N GLY A 496 -21.99 -29.88 -22.33
CA GLY A 496 -22.82 -29.48 -23.47
C GLY A 496 -24.33 -29.53 -23.24
N LYS A 497 -24.79 -29.99 -22.06
CA LYS A 497 -26.20 -29.99 -21.70
C LYS A 497 -26.55 -28.71 -20.93
N ARG A 498 -27.51 -27.95 -21.44
CA ARG A 498 -28.06 -26.77 -20.76
C ARG A 498 -28.81 -27.15 -19.49
N LEU A 499 -28.45 -26.52 -18.38
CA LEU A 499 -29.13 -26.60 -17.10
C LEU A 499 -30.23 -25.53 -17.02
N PRO A 500 -31.28 -25.72 -16.18
CA PRO A 500 -32.37 -24.76 -16.07
C PRO A 500 -31.90 -23.40 -15.50
N GLY A 501 -32.57 -22.33 -15.93
CA GLY A 501 -32.34 -20.96 -15.45
C GLY A 501 -31.63 -20.05 -16.45
N GLU A 502 -31.70 -18.75 -16.16
CA GLU A 502 -30.86 -17.70 -16.75
C GLU A 502 -30.09 -17.05 -15.60
N TRP A 503 -28.79 -16.84 -15.80
CA TRP A 503 -27.86 -16.47 -14.73
C TRP A 503 -27.10 -15.19 -15.09
N GLN A 504 -26.67 -14.44 -14.09
CA GLN A 504 -25.74 -13.32 -14.30
C GLN A 504 -24.29 -13.82 -14.33
N LEU A 505 -23.40 -13.05 -14.96
CA LEU A 505 -21.95 -13.26 -14.85
C LEU A 505 -21.42 -12.79 -13.49
N ASN A 506 -21.96 -13.33 -12.41
CA ASN A 506 -21.47 -13.07 -11.07
C ASN A 506 -21.36 -14.42 -10.37
N VAL A 507 -20.14 -14.97 -10.39
CA VAL A 507 -19.90 -16.37 -10.05
C VAL A 507 -18.80 -16.53 -9.03
N ARG A 508 -18.98 -17.49 -8.12
CA ARG A 508 -17.97 -17.92 -7.14
C ARG A 508 -17.97 -19.43 -7.05
N THR A 509 -16.79 -20.01 -6.91
CA THR A 509 -16.64 -21.46 -6.73
C THR A 509 -16.17 -21.79 -5.32
N ALA A 510 -16.54 -22.98 -4.83
CA ALA A 510 -16.02 -23.54 -3.58
C ALA A 510 -15.64 -25.00 -3.77
N GLN A 511 -14.78 -25.51 -2.89
CA GLN A 511 -14.32 -26.91 -2.91
C GLN A 511 -13.74 -27.29 -4.28
N GLU A 512 -12.76 -26.50 -4.75
CA GLU A 512 -12.04 -26.73 -6.02
C GLU A 512 -12.96 -26.83 -7.25
N GLY A 513 -14.05 -26.06 -7.27
CA GLY A 513 -15.00 -26.03 -8.40
C GLY A 513 -16.12 -27.07 -8.31
N ARG A 514 -16.22 -27.83 -7.20
CA ARG A 514 -17.37 -28.73 -6.98
C ARG A 514 -18.69 -27.97 -6.90
N TYR A 515 -18.69 -26.81 -6.24
CA TYR A 515 -19.86 -25.97 -6.10
C TYR A 515 -19.69 -24.66 -6.85
N LEU A 516 -20.71 -24.26 -7.60
CA LEU A 516 -20.77 -23.00 -8.33
C LEU A 516 -21.96 -22.16 -7.84
N ALA A 517 -21.69 -21.00 -7.25
CA ALA A 517 -22.70 -20.03 -6.86
C ALA A 517 -22.99 -19.07 -8.03
N LEU A 518 -24.28 -18.82 -8.27
CA LEU A 518 -24.81 -17.96 -9.34
C LEU A 518 -25.92 -17.05 -8.80
N LEU A 519 -26.06 -15.87 -9.40
CA LEU A 519 -27.23 -15.00 -9.23
C LEU A 519 -28.21 -15.21 -10.38
N ALA A 520 -29.50 -15.34 -10.07
CA ALA A 520 -30.53 -15.43 -11.09
C ALA A 520 -30.62 -14.12 -11.90
N PHE A 521 -30.70 -14.24 -13.22
CA PHE A 521 -30.94 -13.11 -14.09
C PHE A 521 -32.39 -12.62 -13.95
N ALA A 522 -32.58 -11.31 -13.93
CA ALA A 522 -33.89 -10.68 -13.95
C ALA A 522 -33.81 -9.41 -14.80
N ASP A 523 -34.86 -9.14 -15.57
CA ASP A 523 -34.98 -7.94 -16.40
C ASP A 523 -35.95 -6.94 -15.76
N ALA A 524 -35.83 -5.67 -16.14
CA ALA A 524 -36.72 -4.63 -15.63
C ALA A 524 -38.20 -5.00 -15.92
N PRO A 525 -39.11 -4.82 -14.95
CA PRO A 525 -38.99 -4.03 -13.72
C PRO A 525 -38.37 -4.76 -12.51
N ALA A 526 -38.00 -6.04 -12.66
CA ALA A 526 -37.42 -6.84 -11.59
C ALA A 526 -35.89 -6.66 -11.50
N ALA A 527 -35.34 -7.07 -10.36
CA ALA A 527 -33.91 -7.23 -10.14
C ALA A 527 -33.65 -8.63 -9.56
N ALA A 528 -32.38 -9.06 -9.56
CA ALA A 528 -32.01 -10.35 -8.97
C ALA A 528 -32.46 -10.41 -7.50
N GLY A 529 -33.23 -11.44 -7.17
CA GLY A 529 -33.68 -11.73 -5.80
C GLY A 529 -33.44 -13.17 -5.39
N GLU A 530 -32.84 -13.96 -6.27
CA GLU A 530 -32.60 -15.38 -6.05
C GLU A 530 -31.12 -15.70 -6.29
N VAL A 531 -30.58 -16.51 -5.40
CA VAL A 531 -29.24 -17.06 -5.48
C VAL A 531 -29.34 -18.58 -5.59
N ALA A 532 -28.47 -19.16 -6.41
CA ALA A 532 -28.41 -20.60 -6.62
C ALA A 532 -26.99 -21.13 -6.42
N VAL A 533 -26.88 -22.35 -5.88
CA VAL A 533 -25.63 -23.10 -5.86
C VAL A 533 -25.81 -24.42 -6.60
N LEU A 534 -25.01 -24.64 -7.63
CA LEU A 534 -24.92 -25.89 -8.39
C LEU A 534 -23.97 -26.85 -7.69
N ASP A 535 -24.43 -28.06 -7.38
CA ASP A 535 -23.57 -29.23 -7.15
C ASP A 535 -23.20 -29.82 -8.51
N VAL A 536 -21.97 -29.54 -8.98
CA VAL A 536 -21.52 -29.89 -10.34
C VAL A 536 -21.58 -31.40 -10.59
N PRO A 537 -21.03 -32.28 -9.72
CA PRO A 537 -21.18 -33.73 -9.89
C PRO A 537 -22.62 -34.23 -9.98
N ARG A 538 -23.57 -33.57 -9.31
CA ARG A 538 -24.98 -33.99 -9.28
C ARG A 538 -25.84 -33.29 -10.33
N ALA A 539 -25.32 -32.26 -11.01
CA ALA A 539 -26.07 -31.39 -11.91
C ALA A 539 -27.37 -30.84 -11.27
N GLN A 540 -27.33 -30.52 -9.98
CA GLN A 540 -28.50 -30.07 -9.20
C GLN A 540 -28.26 -28.70 -8.59
N PHE A 541 -29.27 -27.82 -8.68
CA PHE A 541 -29.28 -26.53 -8.00
C PHE A 541 -29.99 -26.59 -6.64
N TRP A 542 -29.41 -25.89 -5.67
CA TRP A 542 -30.12 -25.38 -4.50
C TRP A 542 -30.37 -23.89 -4.67
N GLN A 543 -31.63 -23.48 -4.65
CA GLN A 543 -32.04 -22.09 -4.86
C GLN A 543 -32.62 -21.52 -3.56
N LEU A 544 -32.40 -20.22 -3.34
CA LEU A 544 -32.97 -19.47 -2.24
C LEU A 544 -33.39 -18.07 -2.71
N ALA A 545 -34.69 -17.79 -2.62
CA ALA A 545 -35.24 -16.46 -2.87
C ALA A 545 -35.16 -15.60 -1.60
N LEU A 546 -34.65 -14.38 -1.75
CA LEU A 546 -34.49 -13.38 -0.70
C LEU A 546 -35.53 -12.26 -0.87
N LYS A 547 -35.84 -11.57 0.24
CA LYS A 547 -36.86 -10.51 0.26
C LYS A 547 -36.36 -9.18 -0.30
N THR A 548 -35.05 -9.04 -0.48
CA THR A 548 -34.38 -7.82 -0.96
C THR A 548 -33.62 -8.10 -2.25
N PRO A 549 -33.43 -7.11 -3.11
CA PRO A 549 -32.60 -7.23 -4.31
C PRO A 549 -31.14 -7.57 -3.94
N LEU A 550 -30.51 -8.37 -4.79
CA LEU A 550 -29.12 -8.79 -4.68
C LEU A 550 -28.24 -7.89 -5.55
N GLY A 551 -27.07 -7.53 -5.03
CA GLY A 551 -26.03 -6.80 -5.74
C GLY A 551 -25.05 -7.74 -6.43
N ARG A 552 -24.16 -8.36 -5.65
CA ARG A 552 -23.05 -9.18 -6.15
C ARG A 552 -22.73 -10.34 -5.20
N LEU A 553 -22.20 -11.45 -5.74
CA LEU A 553 -21.51 -12.44 -4.94
C LEU A 553 -20.13 -11.87 -4.55
N LEU A 554 -19.81 -11.93 -3.27
CA LEU A 554 -18.57 -11.40 -2.73
C LEU A 554 -17.55 -12.52 -2.59
N ASP A 555 -17.93 -13.63 -1.95
CA ASP A 555 -17.05 -14.76 -1.66
C ASP A 555 -17.80 -16.09 -1.53
N PHE A 556 -17.11 -17.22 -1.72
CA PHE A 556 -17.62 -18.54 -1.40
C PHE A 556 -16.51 -19.46 -0.88
N SER A 557 -16.38 -19.55 0.44
CA SER A 557 -15.38 -20.38 1.13
C SER A 557 -16.05 -21.19 2.24
N ASP A 558 -15.50 -22.35 2.60
CA ASP A 558 -15.96 -23.16 3.74
C ASP A 558 -17.47 -23.40 3.79
N MET A 559 -18.07 -23.65 2.62
CA MET A 559 -19.51 -23.84 2.44
C MET A 559 -20.35 -22.62 2.84
N ARG A 560 -19.73 -21.46 3.06
CA ARG A 560 -20.37 -20.17 3.36
C ARG A 560 -20.29 -19.25 2.14
N LEU A 561 -21.45 -18.90 1.60
CA LEU A 561 -21.58 -17.93 0.52
C LEU A 561 -21.79 -16.54 1.11
N CYS A 562 -20.94 -15.58 0.73
CA CYS A 562 -21.09 -14.17 1.06
C CYS A 562 -21.56 -13.41 -0.18
N LEU A 563 -22.62 -12.63 -0.04
CA LEU A 563 -23.18 -11.79 -1.09
C LEU A 563 -23.61 -10.43 -0.54
N SER A 564 -23.84 -9.47 -1.42
CA SER A 564 -24.37 -8.15 -1.05
C SER A 564 -25.85 -8.05 -1.41
N GLU A 565 -26.63 -7.47 -0.49
CA GLU A 565 -28.04 -7.12 -0.68
C GLU A 565 -28.21 -5.60 -0.70
N VAL A 566 -29.21 -5.12 -1.43
CA VAL A 566 -29.62 -3.72 -1.41
C VAL A 566 -30.77 -3.55 -0.43
N VAL A 567 -30.47 -3.00 0.76
CA VAL A 567 -31.43 -2.90 1.87
C VAL A 567 -32.24 -1.60 1.83
N GLY A 568 -31.73 -0.55 1.21
CA GLY A 568 -32.43 0.73 1.10
C GLY A 568 -31.64 1.83 0.41
N ARG A 569 -32.06 3.07 0.62
CA ARG A 569 -31.38 4.31 0.20
C ARG A 569 -31.27 5.29 1.36
N LEU A 570 -30.16 6.01 1.39
CA LEU A 570 -29.95 7.15 2.29
C LEU A 570 -29.88 8.42 1.45
N ASP A 571 -30.64 9.43 1.85
CA ASP A 571 -30.56 10.76 1.25
C ASP A 571 -29.27 11.46 1.65
N ASP A 572 -28.62 12.17 0.72
CA ASP A 572 -27.28 12.75 0.95
C ASP A 572 -27.28 13.86 2.01
N THR A 573 -28.46 14.37 2.36
CA THR A 573 -28.65 15.34 3.45
C THR A 573 -28.61 14.71 4.84
N LEU A 574 -28.60 13.38 4.94
CA LEU A 574 -28.62 12.64 6.20
C LEU A 574 -27.27 11.96 6.47
N GLU A 575 -26.86 12.02 7.73
CA GLU A 575 -25.69 11.30 8.22
C GLU A 575 -25.97 9.80 8.34
N SER A 576 -25.01 8.99 7.92
CA SER A 576 -25.04 7.53 8.11
C SER A 576 -24.66 7.19 9.54
N THR A 577 -25.58 6.57 10.29
CA THR A 577 -25.33 6.09 11.65
C THR A 577 -25.73 4.63 11.81
N PRO A 578 -25.25 3.89 12.83
CA PRO A 578 -25.71 2.53 13.09
C PRO A 578 -27.23 2.36 13.21
N LEU A 579 -27.93 3.38 13.73
CA LEU A 579 -29.39 3.40 13.86
C LEU A 579 -30.12 3.78 12.57
N GLN A 580 -29.41 4.40 11.63
CA GLN A 580 -29.97 4.88 10.36
C GLN A 580 -28.95 4.73 9.23
N ARG A 581 -28.89 3.53 8.65
CA ARG A 581 -28.13 3.27 7.42
C ARG A 581 -28.90 3.64 6.14
N PHE A 582 -30.21 3.77 6.25
CA PHE A 582 -31.09 4.20 5.16
C PHE A 582 -32.37 4.82 5.73
N ASN A 583 -32.98 5.75 5.00
CA ASN A 583 -34.28 6.33 5.33
C ASN A 583 -35.40 5.86 4.38
N ARG A 584 -35.05 5.24 3.26
CA ARG A 584 -35.98 4.63 2.30
C ARG A 584 -35.70 3.14 2.18
N GLN A 585 -36.68 2.29 2.49
CA GLN A 585 -36.53 0.84 2.41
C GLN A 585 -36.56 0.36 0.95
N SER A 586 -35.74 -0.65 0.63
CA SER A 586 -35.75 -1.29 -0.68
C SER A 586 -37.07 -2.02 -0.94
N PRO A 587 -37.67 -1.89 -2.14
CA PRO A 587 -38.82 -2.71 -2.52
C PRO A 587 -38.39 -4.17 -2.76
N GLY A 588 -39.37 -5.08 -2.83
CA GLY A 588 -39.10 -6.47 -3.18
C GLY A 588 -38.48 -6.61 -4.60
N PRO A 589 -37.68 -7.66 -4.86
CA PRO A 589 -36.94 -7.84 -6.11
C PRO A 589 -37.77 -7.68 -7.38
N ALA A 590 -39.03 -8.12 -7.39
CA ALA A 590 -39.92 -8.03 -8.55
C ALA A 590 -40.20 -6.61 -9.08
N ARG A 591 -39.90 -5.56 -8.30
CA ARG A 591 -40.15 -4.15 -8.67
C ARG A 591 -38.95 -3.24 -8.41
N ALA A 592 -37.77 -3.83 -8.21
CA ALA A 592 -36.62 -3.09 -7.70
C ALA A 592 -35.78 -2.39 -8.76
N ALA A 593 -35.92 -2.69 -10.06
CA ALA A 593 -35.04 -2.13 -11.10
C ALA A 593 -34.96 -0.60 -11.06
N ALA A 594 -36.11 0.08 -10.99
CA ALA A 594 -36.15 1.55 -10.89
C ALA A 594 -35.56 2.09 -9.58
N PHE A 595 -35.68 1.33 -8.48
CA PHE A 595 -35.06 1.71 -7.20
C PHE A 595 -33.53 1.56 -7.24
N LEU A 596 -32.99 0.66 -8.06
CA LEU A 596 -31.54 0.43 -8.19
C LEU A 596 -30.84 1.39 -9.15
N ALA A 597 -31.59 2.06 -10.02
CA ALA A 597 -31.04 3.05 -10.94
C ALA A 597 -30.38 4.22 -10.20
N GLU A 598 -29.33 4.81 -10.77
CA GLU A 598 -28.70 5.98 -10.17
C GLU A 598 -29.71 7.12 -9.97
N THR A 599 -29.64 7.80 -8.84
CA THR A 599 -30.57 8.88 -8.47
C THR A 599 -29.80 9.95 -7.73
N GLU A 600 -29.79 11.16 -8.26
CA GLU A 600 -29.11 12.30 -7.65
C GLU A 600 -29.71 12.61 -6.26
N GLY A 601 -28.86 12.98 -5.30
CA GLY A 601 -29.27 13.31 -3.93
C GLY A 601 -29.59 12.13 -3.02
N SER A 602 -29.31 10.90 -3.46
CA SER A 602 -29.42 9.70 -2.61
C SER A 602 -28.43 8.62 -3.03
N ARG A 603 -28.04 7.78 -2.06
CA ARG A 603 -27.12 6.66 -2.25
C ARG A 603 -27.76 5.34 -1.84
N LEU A 604 -27.52 4.28 -2.61
CA LEU A 604 -27.95 2.93 -2.27
C LEU A 604 -27.20 2.45 -1.04
N CYS A 605 -27.88 1.72 -0.15
CA CYS A 605 -27.26 1.07 1.00
C CYS A 605 -27.15 -0.44 0.71
N TYR A 606 -25.90 -0.89 0.60
CA TYR A 606 -25.54 -2.30 0.46
C TYR A 606 -25.19 -2.89 1.82
N ARG A 607 -25.51 -4.17 2.03
CA ARG A 607 -25.11 -4.92 3.22
C ARG A 607 -24.71 -6.33 2.85
N GLU A 608 -23.68 -6.86 3.52
CA GLU A 608 -23.31 -8.26 3.42
C GLU A 608 -24.40 -9.18 3.96
N ARG A 609 -24.57 -10.31 3.29
CA ARG A 609 -25.43 -11.42 3.67
C ARG A 609 -24.62 -12.70 3.56
N HIS A 610 -24.63 -13.48 4.63
CA HIS A 610 -24.00 -14.78 4.66
C HIS A 610 -25.04 -15.89 4.58
N LEU A 611 -24.79 -16.88 3.74
CA LEU A 611 -25.59 -18.10 3.59
C LEU A 611 -24.70 -19.31 3.87
N GLN A 612 -25.22 -20.29 4.58
CA GLN A 612 -24.57 -21.58 4.79
C GLN A 612 -25.16 -22.62 3.82
N LEU A 613 -24.29 -23.28 3.06
CA LEU A 613 -24.65 -24.47 2.31
C LEU A 613 -24.60 -25.69 3.25
N THR A 614 -25.74 -26.36 3.37
CA THR A 614 -25.93 -27.58 4.17
C THR A 614 -26.35 -28.74 3.28
N ALA A 615 -26.44 -29.95 3.83
CA ALA A 615 -26.97 -31.11 3.11
C ALA A 615 -28.43 -30.91 2.65
N GLN A 616 -29.17 -30.02 3.30
CA GLN A 616 -30.57 -29.69 3.01
C GLN A 616 -30.73 -28.47 2.08
N GLY A 617 -29.65 -27.80 1.71
CA GLY A 617 -29.65 -26.60 0.86
C GLY A 617 -29.10 -25.35 1.56
N LEU A 618 -29.44 -24.18 1.01
CA LEU A 618 -28.97 -22.88 1.48
C LEU A 618 -29.80 -22.39 2.69
N GLN A 619 -29.10 -21.94 3.73
CA GLN A 619 -29.70 -21.35 4.93
C GLN A 619 -29.12 -19.96 5.20
N VAL A 620 -29.97 -19.00 5.55
CA VAL A 620 -29.54 -17.65 5.90
C VAL A 620 -28.88 -17.65 7.27
N LEU A 621 -27.67 -17.09 7.38
CA LEU A 621 -27.03 -16.87 8.66
C LEU A 621 -27.43 -15.49 9.23
N PRO A 622 -27.56 -15.37 10.56
CA PRO A 622 -27.80 -14.08 11.19
C PRO A 622 -26.61 -13.14 10.94
N PRO A 623 -26.85 -11.80 10.85
CA PRO A 623 -25.79 -10.81 10.68
C PRO A 623 -25.00 -10.55 11.99
N TRP A 624 -25.29 -11.30 13.05
CA TRP A 624 -24.70 -11.17 14.38
C TRP A 624 -24.25 -12.53 14.90
N ARG A 625 -23.31 -12.53 15.85
CA ARG A 625 -22.77 -13.73 16.51
C ARG A 625 -23.31 -13.85 17.94
N LEU A 626 -23.68 -15.06 18.36
CA LEU A 626 -23.91 -15.33 19.78
C LEU A 626 -22.55 -15.58 20.46
N VAL A 627 -22.27 -14.88 21.56
CA VAL A 627 -21.00 -15.01 22.29
C VAL A 627 -21.25 -15.38 23.76
N ASP A 628 -20.27 -16.06 24.37
CA ASP A 628 -20.36 -16.59 25.74
C ASP A 628 -19.43 -15.86 26.73
N ARG A 629 -18.67 -14.87 26.25
CA ARG A 629 -17.62 -14.18 27.02
C ARG A 629 -17.42 -12.73 26.57
N PRO A 630 -16.77 -11.90 27.39
CA PRO A 630 -16.40 -10.54 26.99
C PRO A 630 -15.59 -10.52 25.70
N GLN A 631 -15.95 -9.59 24.81
CA GLN A 631 -15.27 -9.37 23.54
C GLN A 631 -14.13 -8.35 23.73
N ALA A 632 -13.08 -8.43 22.91
CA ALA A 632 -11.97 -7.49 22.93
C ALA A 632 -12.39 -6.11 22.37
N ALA A 633 -11.69 -5.03 22.72
CA ALA A 633 -12.00 -3.69 22.20
C ALA A 633 -11.85 -3.56 20.67
N ASN A 634 -11.09 -4.45 20.02
CA ASN A 634 -10.99 -4.56 18.56
C ASN A 634 -11.90 -5.64 17.95
N ALA A 635 -12.84 -6.20 18.74
CA ALA A 635 -13.75 -7.22 18.24
C ALA A 635 -14.60 -6.71 17.08
N GLU A 636 -14.74 -7.54 16.06
CA GLU A 636 -15.36 -7.19 14.79
C GLU A 636 -16.75 -7.84 14.65
N GLY A 637 -17.65 -7.11 14.01
CA GLY A 637 -19.02 -7.53 13.72
C GLY A 637 -19.98 -7.39 14.91
N ASP A 638 -21.27 -7.54 14.60
CA ASP A 638 -22.34 -7.46 15.60
C ASP A 638 -22.38 -8.73 16.45
N PHE A 639 -22.71 -8.62 17.73
CA PHE A 639 -22.83 -9.77 18.61
C PHE A 639 -23.85 -9.59 19.74
N VAL A 640 -24.35 -10.72 20.24
CA VAL A 640 -25.21 -10.80 21.41
C VAL A 640 -24.46 -11.49 22.54
N LEU A 641 -24.32 -10.81 23.68
CA LEU A 641 -23.77 -11.37 24.92
C LEU A 641 -24.90 -11.57 25.94
N PRO A 642 -25.35 -12.82 26.16
CA PRO A 642 -26.29 -13.14 27.24
C PRO A 642 -25.72 -12.81 28.61
N SER A 643 -26.59 -12.37 29.52
CA SER A 643 -26.27 -12.32 30.94
C SER A 643 -26.00 -13.73 31.48
N PRO A 644 -25.12 -13.90 32.49
CA PRO A 644 -24.81 -15.21 33.04
C PRO A 644 -26.03 -16.02 33.55
N PRO A 645 -27.06 -15.41 34.18
CA PRO A 645 -28.28 -16.13 34.56
C PRO A 645 -29.21 -16.45 33.39
N GLY A 646 -28.98 -15.86 32.21
CA GLY A 646 -29.81 -16.04 31.01
C GLY A 646 -31.20 -15.40 31.14
N ASP A 647 -31.34 -14.33 31.93
CA ASP A 647 -32.57 -13.55 32.09
C ASP A 647 -32.54 -12.20 31.34
N ASP A 648 -31.39 -11.80 30.82
CA ASP A 648 -31.20 -10.67 29.90
C ASP A 648 -30.09 -10.98 28.87
N ALA A 649 -29.94 -10.14 27.86
CA ALA A 649 -28.86 -10.20 26.89
C ALA A 649 -28.56 -8.80 26.33
N ALA A 650 -27.29 -8.53 26.02
CA ALA A 650 -26.86 -7.28 25.39
C ALA A 650 -26.49 -7.52 23.93
N TRP A 651 -27.22 -6.89 23.00
CA TRP A 651 -26.87 -6.85 21.59
C TRP A 651 -26.08 -5.58 21.29
N LEU A 652 -24.82 -5.74 20.86
CA LEU A 652 -24.01 -4.65 20.34
C LEU A 652 -23.95 -4.73 18.81
N PHE A 653 -24.16 -3.60 18.13
CA PHE A 653 -24.08 -3.51 16.68
C PHE A 653 -23.46 -2.20 16.18
N GLY A 654 -22.92 -2.27 14.96
CA GLY A 654 -22.47 -1.09 14.20
C GLY A 654 -21.19 -0.42 14.69
N ALA A 655 -20.40 -1.08 15.54
CA ALA A 655 -19.07 -0.61 15.91
C ALA A 655 -18.10 -0.73 14.71
N GLN A 656 -17.33 0.33 14.44
CA GLN A 656 -16.43 0.42 13.28
C GLN A 656 -15.04 0.96 13.70
N SER A 657 -14.02 0.78 12.85
CA SER A 657 -12.74 1.50 13.02
C SER A 657 -12.93 2.99 12.76
N GLU A 658 -11.96 3.80 13.19
CA GLU A 658 -11.90 5.23 12.88
C GLU A 658 -11.84 5.52 11.37
N TYR A 659 -11.27 4.61 10.56
CA TYR A 659 -11.09 4.79 9.12
C TYR A 659 -12.39 4.61 8.32
N ARG A 660 -13.31 3.77 8.80
CA ARG A 660 -14.59 3.45 8.14
C ARG A 660 -14.42 3.09 6.66
N ASP A 661 -13.40 2.28 6.36
CA ASP A 661 -13.02 1.84 5.02
C ASP A 661 -13.36 0.37 4.78
N SER A 662 -13.01 -0.13 3.59
CA SER A 662 -13.22 -1.54 3.22
C SER A 662 -12.16 -2.48 3.78
N TYR A 663 -11.07 -1.96 4.33
CA TYR A 663 -9.99 -2.78 4.87
C TYR A 663 -10.38 -3.35 6.26
N PRO A 664 -10.07 -4.63 6.57
CA PRO A 664 -10.47 -5.24 7.84
C PRO A 664 -9.98 -4.51 9.09
N ARG A 665 -8.77 -3.93 9.07
CA ARG A 665 -8.18 -3.19 10.20
C ARG A 665 -8.25 -4.01 11.51
N GLU A 666 -7.87 -5.29 11.44
CA GLU A 666 -8.07 -6.31 12.49
C GLU A 666 -7.39 -5.99 13.82
N ARG A 667 -6.30 -5.22 13.78
CA ARG A 667 -5.56 -4.78 14.98
C ARG A 667 -6.13 -3.50 15.59
N HIS A 668 -6.96 -2.75 14.85
CA HIS A 668 -7.47 -1.45 15.29
C HIS A 668 -8.73 -1.59 16.15
N PRO A 669 -8.94 -0.66 17.09
CA PRO A 669 -10.10 -0.66 17.95
C PRO A 669 -11.38 -0.34 17.18
N ARG A 670 -12.53 -0.78 17.71
CA ARG A 670 -13.85 -0.40 17.18
C ARG A 670 -14.57 0.55 18.13
N GLN A 671 -15.35 1.47 17.57
CA GLN A 671 -16.06 2.51 18.30
C GLN A 671 -17.39 2.88 17.61
N GLY A 672 -18.17 3.74 18.26
CA GLY A 672 -19.43 4.25 17.73
C GLY A 672 -20.58 3.23 17.71
N GLY A 673 -20.42 2.08 18.38
CA GLY A 673 -21.42 1.03 18.43
C GLY A 673 -22.66 1.41 19.25
N CYS A 674 -23.77 0.75 18.95
CA CYS A 674 -25.03 0.86 19.67
C CYS A 674 -25.31 -0.44 20.42
N LEU A 675 -25.86 -0.32 21.62
CA LEU A 675 -26.24 -1.45 22.47
C LEU A 675 -27.72 -1.40 22.79
N LEU A 676 -28.39 -2.55 22.68
CA LEU A 676 -29.76 -2.76 23.14
C LEU A 676 -29.81 -4.02 24.03
N THR A 677 -30.31 -3.88 25.26
CA THR A 677 -30.56 -5.04 26.12
C THR A 677 -31.94 -5.63 25.85
N ALA A 678 -32.14 -6.92 26.16
CA ALA A 678 -33.45 -7.56 26.07
C ALA A 678 -34.46 -6.88 27.03
N SER A 679 -33.99 -6.39 28.19
CA SER A 679 -34.77 -5.55 29.12
C SER A 679 -35.13 -4.14 28.61
N GLY A 680 -34.64 -3.75 27.43
CA GLY A 680 -35.01 -2.50 26.74
C GLY A 680 -34.13 -1.29 27.07
N VAL A 681 -32.95 -1.48 27.66
CA VAL A 681 -31.98 -0.39 27.83
C VAL A 681 -31.20 -0.20 26.54
N ALA A 682 -31.12 1.04 26.04
CA ALA A 682 -30.36 1.37 24.85
C ALA A 682 -29.30 2.44 25.14
N LEU A 683 -28.08 2.19 24.66
CA LEU A 683 -26.90 3.05 24.83
C LEU A 683 -26.19 3.22 23.48
N ALA A 684 -25.65 4.42 23.23
CA ALA A 684 -24.90 4.72 22.01
C ALA A 684 -23.42 5.01 22.29
N ASP A 685 -22.64 5.08 21.21
CA ASP A 685 -21.23 5.47 21.20
C ASP A 685 -20.32 4.54 22.03
N LEU A 686 -20.58 3.24 21.93
CA LEU A 686 -19.87 2.21 22.70
C LEU A 686 -18.76 1.54 21.89
N THR A 687 -17.77 1.01 22.61
CA THR A 687 -16.81 0.05 22.06
C THR A 687 -17.27 -1.39 22.34
N PRO A 688 -16.72 -2.40 21.65
CA PRO A 688 -17.05 -3.80 21.88
C PRO A 688 -16.69 -4.37 23.26
N ALA A 689 -15.83 -3.69 24.01
CA ALA A 689 -15.43 -4.15 25.34
C ALA A 689 -16.58 -3.92 26.35
N LEU A 690 -17.30 -5.00 26.65
CA LEU A 690 -18.37 -5.04 27.64
C LEU A 690 -18.40 -6.38 28.42
N VAL A 691 -18.88 -6.35 29.66
CA VAL A 691 -18.95 -7.53 30.53
C VAL A 691 -20.10 -7.45 31.53
N TRP A 692 -20.82 -8.56 31.67
CA TRP A 692 -21.84 -8.73 32.69
C TRP A 692 -21.24 -9.09 34.05
N SER A 693 -21.86 -8.60 35.11
CA SER A 693 -21.73 -9.14 36.45
C SER A 693 -22.32 -10.55 36.54
N ALA A 694 -21.77 -11.36 37.45
CA ALA A 694 -22.19 -12.75 37.66
C ALA A 694 -23.69 -12.91 37.99
N ASP A 695 -24.35 -11.90 38.56
CA ASP A 695 -25.77 -11.89 38.89
C ASP A 695 -26.66 -11.30 37.77
N GLY A 696 -26.08 -10.87 36.65
CA GLY A 696 -26.78 -10.29 35.51
C GLY A 696 -27.35 -8.89 35.76
N ARG A 697 -27.14 -8.27 36.94
CA ARG A 697 -27.74 -6.96 37.25
C ARG A 697 -26.96 -5.79 36.64
N TYR A 698 -25.64 -5.91 36.64
CA TYR A 698 -24.75 -4.87 36.17
C TYR A 698 -24.06 -5.25 34.87
N LEU A 699 -23.96 -4.30 33.95
CA LEU A 699 -23.19 -4.42 32.71
C LEU A 699 -22.15 -3.30 32.66
N VAL A 700 -20.88 -3.65 32.60
CA VAL A 700 -19.82 -2.67 32.35
C VAL A 700 -19.66 -2.52 30.85
N VAL A 701 -19.70 -1.27 30.37
CA VAL A 701 -19.49 -0.90 28.96
C VAL A 701 -18.39 0.15 28.88
N THR A 702 -17.86 0.39 27.69
CA THR A 702 -16.82 1.40 27.48
C THR A 702 -17.15 2.31 26.31
N ARG A 703 -16.73 3.57 26.41
CA ARG A 703 -16.69 4.55 25.31
C ARG A 703 -15.25 4.91 25.00
N LEU A 704 -14.96 5.23 23.73
CA LEU A 704 -13.67 5.79 23.35
C LEU A 704 -13.76 7.32 23.39
N ARG A 705 -12.80 7.99 24.04
CA ARG A 705 -12.73 9.45 24.08
C ARG A 705 -11.32 9.92 23.74
N GLU A 706 -11.21 11.08 23.10
CA GLU A 706 -9.92 11.76 22.97
C GLU A 706 -9.41 12.15 24.37
N SER A 707 -8.13 11.91 24.65
CA SER A 707 -7.48 12.40 25.87
C SER A 707 -7.33 13.93 25.81
N ASP A 708 -7.59 14.60 26.93
CA ASP A 708 -7.41 16.05 27.09
C ASP A 708 -5.92 16.47 27.20
N ASP A 709 -4.96 15.52 27.21
CA ASP A 709 -3.53 15.79 27.37
C ASP A 709 -2.90 16.40 26.09
N TRP A 710 -3.14 17.69 25.90
CA TRP A 710 -2.56 18.55 24.85
C TRP A 710 -1.08 18.87 25.10
N HIS A 711 -0.18 17.91 24.93
CA HIS A 711 1.25 18.21 24.79
C HIS A 711 1.66 18.11 23.32
N ASP A 712 2.01 19.27 22.77
CA ASP A 712 2.52 19.47 21.42
C ASP A 712 3.57 18.38 21.11
N PHE A 713 3.36 17.69 19.98
CA PHE A 713 4.19 16.61 19.42
C PHE A 713 3.95 15.17 19.89
N ALA A 714 3.05 14.88 20.83
CA ALA A 714 2.60 13.50 21.08
C ALA A 714 1.34 13.18 20.25
N PRO A 715 1.21 11.97 19.66
CA PRO A 715 -0.03 11.57 19.00
C PRO A 715 -1.19 11.63 20.01
N ARG A 716 -2.35 12.16 19.56
CA ARG A 716 -3.57 12.22 20.37
C ARG A 716 -3.87 10.82 20.92
N ARG A 717 -3.78 10.63 22.24
CA ARG A 717 -4.05 9.33 22.83
C ARG A 717 -5.55 9.14 22.98
N MET A 718 -6.08 8.09 22.37
CA MET A 718 -7.44 7.62 22.63
C MET A 718 -7.49 6.94 24.01
N GLN A 719 -8.50 7.24 24.81
CA GLN A 719 -8.69 6.64 26.13
C GLN A 719 -10.04 5.95 26.25
N TRP A 720 -10.03 4.72 26.76
CA TRP A 720 -11.26 4.00 27.05
C TRP A 720 -11.82 4.41 28.39
N VAL A 721 -13.06 4.86 28.40
CA VAL A 721 -13.76 5.32 29.60
C VAL A 721 -14.86 4.31 29.95
N PRO A 722 -14.83 3.72 31.16
CA PRO A 722 -15.82 2.74 31.58
C PRO A 722 -17.07 3.42 32.12
N TYR A 723 -18.21 2.77 31.90
CA TYR A 723 -19.50 3.09 32.49
C TYR A 723 -20.11 1.80 33.05
N LEU A 724 -20.85 1.93 34.14
CA LEU A 724 -21.57 0.82 34.76
C LEU A 724 -23.07 1.04 34.54
N LEU A 725 -23.72 0.13 33.83
CA LEU A 725 -25.16 0.10 33.68
C LEU A 725 -25.78 -0.79 34.76
N ASP A 726 -26.69 -0.25 35.56
CA ASP A 726 -27.61 -1.04 36.39
C ASP A 726 -28.92 -1.23 35.61
N VAL A 727 -29.09 -2.40 34.99
CA VAL A 727 -30.25 -2.68 34.14
C VAL A 727 -31.57 -2.71 34.92
N ARG A 728 -31.51 -3.05 36.21
CA ARG A 728 -32.70 -3.11 37.08
C ARG A 728 -33.12 -1.73 37.54
N ALA A 729 -32.16 -0.91 37.96
CA ALA A 729 -32.43 0.46 38.38
C ALA A 729 -32.62 1.43 37.20
N ARG A 730 -32.25 1.01 35.97
CA ARG A 730 -32.26 1.84 34.75
C ARG A 730 -31.42 3.10 34.94
N CYS A 731 -30.22 2.91 35.47
CA CYS A 731 -29.26 3.97 35.76
C CYS A 731 -27.92 3.65 35.08
N LEU A 732 -27.29 4.68 34.52
CA LEU A 732 -25.93 4.62 34.00
C LEU A 732 -25.01 5.41 34.94
N TYR A 733 -23.96 4.77 35.44
CA TYR A 733 -22.94 5.36 36.29
C TYR A 733 -21.68 5.63 35.45
N GLY A 734 -21.20 6.86 35.44
CA GLY A 734 -19.98 7.27 34.74
C GLY A 734 -19.98 8.78 34.40
N PRO A 735 -18.91 9.29 33.76
CA PRO A 735 -17.72 8.56 33.33
C PRO A 735 -16.87 8.08 34.52
N GLY A 736 -16.34 6.86 34.44
CA GLY A 736 -15.30 6.37 35.36
C GLY A 736 -13.90 6.88 35.00
N PRO A 737 -12.85 6.48 35.75
CA PRO A 737 -11.47 6.79 35.39
C PRO A 737 -11.09 6.07 34.08
N GLY A 738 -10.32 6.73 33.22
CA GLY A 738 -9.89 6.13 31.98
C GLY A 738 -8.99 4.92 32.18
N LEU A 739 -9.23 3.88 31.40
CA LEU A 739 -8.60 2.56 31.53
C LEU A 739 -7.26 2.45 30.79
N GLY A 740 -6.74 3.52 30.19
CA GLY A 740 -5.60 3.43 29.26
C GLY A 740 -6.04 2.95 27.87
N CYS A 741 -5.17 2.20 27.20
CA CYS A 741 -5.40 1.76 25.83
C CYS A 741 -5.96 0.33 25.76
N MET A 742 -6.88 0.11 24.80
CA MET A 742 -7.42 -1.18 24.35
C MET A 742 -7.76 -2.21 25.46
N PRO A 743 -8.66 -1.90 26.42
CA PRO A 743 -8.94 -2.76 27.56
C PRO A 743 -9.52 -4.11 27.13
N LEU A 744 -9.19 -5.13 27.92
CA LEU A 744 -9.69 -6.48 27.78
C LEU A 744 -10.30 -6.94 29.10
N PHE A 745 -11.63 -7.04 29.13
CA PHE A 745 -12.33 -7.55 30.30
C PHE A 745 -12.19 -9.07 30.42
N GLU A 746 -11.83 -9.53 31.63
CA GLU A 746 -11.72 -10.96 31.96
C GLU A 746 -12.99 -11.46 32.69
N GLY A 747 -13.63 -10.61 33.49
CA GLY A 747 -14.88 -10.93 34.19
C GLY A 747 -15.27 -9.91 35.26
N LEU A 748 -16.52 -9.97 35.72
CA LEU A 748 -17.02 -9.21 36.86
C LEU A 748 -17.66 -10.17 37.88
N ALA A 749 -16.89 -10.53 38.90
CA ALA A 749 -17.30 -11.51 39.91
C ALA A 749 -16.84 -11.07 41.31
N GLY A 750 -17.59 -11.45 42.35
CA GLY A 750 -17.26 -11.09 43.73
C GLY A 750 -17.14 -9.58 43.98
N GLY A 751 -17.88 -8.75 43.23
CA GLY A 751 -17.80 -7.30 43.30
C GLY A 751 -16.53 -6.68 42.70
N ARG A 752 -15.77 -7.42 41.88
CA ARG A 752 -14.52 -6.96 41.26
C ARG A 752 -14.54 -7.18 39.76
N LEU A 753 -14.28 -6.12 38.99
CA LEU A 753 -14.01 -6.17 37.56
C LEU A 753 -12.53 -6.46 37.36
N SER A 754 -12.21 -7.61 36.77
CA SER A 754 -10.85 -7.97 36.35
C SER A 754 -10.65 -7.66 34.88
N LEU A 755 -9.56 -6.97 34.56
CA LEU A 755 -9.23 -6.59 33.19
C LEU A 755 -7.72 -6.52 32.94
N ARG A 756 -7.35 -6.57 31.67
CA ARG A 756 -6.01 -6.19 31.19
C ARG A 756 -6.07 -4.88 30.44
N VAL A 757 -5.06 -4.04 30.67
CA VAL A 757 -4.86 -2.77 29.99
C VAL A 757 -3.58 -2.87 29.18
N PHE A 758 -3.61 -2.37 27.96
CA PHE A 758 -2.48 -2.37 27.04
C PHE A 758 -1.92 -0.96 26.92
N ASP A 759 -0.66 -0.85 26.47
CA ASP A 759 0.00 0.45 26.33
C ASP A 759 -0.32 1.06 24.96
N SER A 760 -0.56 0.20 23.96
CA SER A 760 -0.94 0.57 22.59
C SER A 760 -2.45 0.62 22.40
N ASP A 761 -2.93 1.57 21.60
CA ASP A 761 -4.34 1.70 21.21
C ASP A 761 -4.74 0.76 20.05
N TRP A 762 -3.79 -0.02 19.52
CA TRP A 762 -3.99 -1.17 18.64
C TRP A 762 -3.36 -2.44 19.22
N GLN A 763 -3.77 -3.60 18.70
CA GLN A 763 -3.23 -4.89 19.13
C GLN A 763 -1.80 -5.11 18.63
N VAL A 764 -0.89 -5.42 19.57
CA VAL A 764 0.49 -5.87 19.32
C VAL A 764 0.64 -7.30 19.85
N ASP A 765 1.26 -8.19 19.07
CA ASP A 765 1.31 -9.64 19.38
C ASP A 765 2.17 -9.97 20.63
N GLU A 766 3.09 -9.07 21.00
CA GLU A 766 4.07 -9.26 22.09
C GLU A 766 3.59 -8.73 23.45
N GLU A 767 2.51 -7.93 23.49
CA GLU A 767 2.05 -7.30 24.74
C GLU A 767 1.17 -8.25 25.58
N ALA A 768 1.58 -8.51 26.82
CA ALA A 768 0.79 -9.30 27.78
C ALA A 768 -0.30 -8.49 28.50
N GLY A 769 -0.23 -7.16 28.43
CA GLY A 769 -1.08 -6.22 29.16
C GLY A 769 -0.85 -6.22 30.68
N ALA A 770 -1.08 -5.07 31.32
CA ALA A 770 -1.04 -4.91 32.76
C ALA A 770 -2.38 -5.33 33.39
N ALA A 771 -2.32 -6.15 34.44
CA ALA A 771 -3.52 -6.53 35.19
C ALA A 771 -4.04 -5.32 35.99
N CYS A 772 -5.34 -5.03 35.84
CA CYS A 772 -6.04 -3.96 36.55
C CYS A 772 -7.33 -4.51 37.16
N VAL A 773 -7.74 -3.93 38.30
CA VAL A 773 -8.97 -4.32 38.99
C VAL A 773 -9.73 -3.08 39.46
N LEU A 774 -11.03 -3.04 39.15
CA LEU A 774 -11.95 -2.02 39.66
C LEU A 774 -13.00 -2.65 40.58
N ALA A 775 -13.23 -2.05 41.74
CA ALA A 775 -14.26 -2.50 42.67
C ALA A 775 -15.63 -1.97 42.24
N LEU A 776 -16.66 -2.83 42.30
CA LEU A 776 -18.04 -2.46 41.97
C LEU A 776 -18.55 -1.31 42.84
N GLU A 777 -18.20 -1.30 44.13
CA GLU A 777 -18.54 -0.20 45.05
C GLU A 777 -17.97 1.14 44.58
N THR A 778 -16.76 1.15 44.03
CA THR A 778 -16.16 2.35 43.43
C THR A 778 -16.93 2.78 42.18
N MET A 779 -17.33 1.82 41.34
CA MET A 779 -18.09 2.11 40.11
C MET A 779 -19.49 2.67 40.41
N LEU A 780 -20.14 2.19 41.49
CA LEU A 780 -21.42 2.71 41.98
C LEU A 780 -21.31 4.12 42.58
N GLY A 781 -20.09 4.58 42.89
CA GLY A 781 -19.80 5.94 43.35
C GLY A 781 -19.58 6.96 42.24
N TRP A 782 -19.57 6.55 40.96
CA TRP A 782 -19.44 7.46 39.82
C TRP A 782 -20.71 8.33 39.62
N PRO A 783 -20.62 9.44 38.86
CA PRO A 783 -21.81 10.25 38.56
C PRO A 783 -22.91 9.39 37.94
N VAL A 784 -24.17 9.60 38.34
CA VAL A 784 -25.30 8.76 37.93
C VAL A 784 -26.28 9.53 37.07
N GLN A 785 -26.74 8.90 36.00
CA GLN A 785 -27.83 9.35 35.16
C GLN A 785 -28.95 8.31 35.17
N THR A 786 -30.17 8.72 35.54
CA THR A 786 -31.36 7.90 35.38
C THR A 786 -31.81 7.93 33.92
N LEU A 787 -32.02 6.74 33.33
CA LEU A 787 -32.47 6.58 31.95
C LEU A 787 -33.96 6.91 31.84
N GLY A 788 -34.36 7.51 30.72
CA GLY A 788 -35.72 7.95 30.46
C GLY A 788 -36.59 6.93 29.75
N ALA A 789 -37.81 6.78 30.27
CA ALA A 789 -39.00 6.24 29.60
C ALA A 789 -39.21 6.67 28.15
N CYS A 790 -39.04 5.80 27.14
CA CYS A 790 -39.40 6.06 25.75
C CYS A 790 -40.09 4.84 25.12
N GLY A 791 -41.39 4.67 25.38
CA GLY A 791 -42.13 3.49 24.95
C GLY A 791 -41.62 2.22 25.66
N ARG A 792 -41.14 1.23 24.90
CA ARG A 792 -40.51 0.02 25.44
C ARG A 792 -39.03 0.20 25.83
N LEU A 793 -38.46 1.39 25.62
CA LEU A 793 -37.03 1.65 25.75
C LEU A 793 -36.69 2.55 26.94
N TRP A 794 -35.47 2.40 27.44
CA TRP A 794 -34.83 3.25 28.45
C TRP A 794 -33.57 3.87 27.84
N LEU A 795 -33.57 5.20 27.70
CA LEU A 795 -32.55 5.93 26.94
C LEU A 795 -31.84 7.00 27.78
N GLU A 796 -30.56 7.25 27.47
CA GLU A 796 -29.85 8.45 27.91
C GLU A 796 -30.58 9.71 27.43
N THR A 797 -30.39 10.84 28.13
CA THR A 797 -31.04 12.12 27.80
C THR A 797 -30.81 12.53 26.35
N ASP A 798 -29.57 12.42 25.88
CA ASP A 798 -29.16 12.85 24.54
C ASP A 798 -29.67 11.91 23.44
N GLU A 799 -30.00 10.66 23.79
CA GLU A 799 -30.53 9.66 22.86
C GLU A 799 -32.05 9.76 22.65
N ARG A 800 -32.77 10.51 23.50
CA ARG A 800 -34.24 10.62 23.41
C ARG A 800 -34.70 11.22 22.08
N ALA A 801 -33.91 12.14 21.50
CA ALA A 801 -34.18 12.70 20.18
C ALA A 801 -34.18 11.63 19.06
N ARG A 802 -33.45 10.53 19.26
CA ARG A 802 -33.34 9.40 18.33
C ARG A 802 -34.21 8.20 18.71
N ALA A 803 -35.11 8.31 19.70
CA ALA A 803 -35.95 7.21 20.17
C ALA A 803 -36.74 6.53 19.04
N GLY A 804 -37.23 7.30 18.06
CA GLY A 804 -37.92 6.77 16.89
C GLY A 804 -37.06 5.89 15.98
N GLN A 805 -35.73 6.09 15.96
CA GLN A 805 -34.80 5.23 15.21
C GLN A 805 -34.57 3.92 15.98
N TRP A 806 -34.35 3.99 17.29
CA TRP A 806 -34.22 2.81 18.15
C TRP A 806 -35.46 1.89 18.10
N LEU A 807 -36.66 2.45 18.12
CA LEU A 807 -37.91 1.68 18.06
C LEU A 807 -38.15 0.96 16.72
N ARG A 808 -37.40 1.30 15.65
CA ARG A 808 -37.51 0.66 14.34
C ARG A 808 -36.55 -0.52 14.13
N LEU A 809 -35.64 -0.77 15.09
CA LEU A 809 -34.73 -1.90 15.01
C LEU A 809 -35.51 -3.22 15.02
N ASP A 810 -35.09 -4.13 14.15
CA ASP A 810 -35.50 -5.54 14.21
C ASP A 810 -34.70 -6.22 15.31
N ASP A 811 -35.36 -6.41 16.46
CA ASP A 811 -34.78 -6.95 17.68
C ASP A 811 -35.44 -8.26 18.13
N ASP A 812 -36.15 -8.93 17.21
CA ASP A 812 -36.88 -10.19 17.47
C ASP A 812 -35.94 -11.30 18.00
N HIS A 813 -34.67 -11.26 17.60
CA HIS A 813 -33.67 -12.22 18.09
C HIS A 813 -33.41 -12.11 19.60
N LEU A 814 -33.74 -10.99 20.24
CA LEU A 814 -33.63 -10.82 21.69
C LEU A 814 -34.82 -11.43 22.46
N ASP A 815 -35.91 -11.81 21.78
CA ASP A 815 -37.14 -12.28 22.43
C ASP A 815 -36.93 -13.50 23.33
N THR A 816 -35.95 -14.34 22.99
CA THR A 816 -35.52 -15.50 23.81
C THR A 816 -35.19 -15.10 25.26
N TRP A 817 -34.70 -13.88 25.48
CA TRP A 817 -34.35 -13.35 26.80
C TRP A 817 -35.39 -12.36 27.36
N ARG A 818 -36.37 -11.92 26.56
CA ARG A 818 -37.41 -10.97 26.99
C ARG A 818 -38.49 -11.58 27.87
N ALA A 819 -38.77 -12.87 27.69
CA ALA A 819 -39.93 -13.56 28.26
C ALA A 819 -40.03 -13.56 29.80
N LYS A 820 -39.05 -12.99 30.52
CA LYS A 820 -39.03 -12.85 31.98
C LYS A 820 -39.25 -11.42 32.50
N TRP A 821 -39.39 -10.43 31.61
CA TRP A 821 -39.61 -9.01 31.93
C TRP A 821 -41.01 -8.49 31.58
N THR A 822 -41.76 -9.24 30.78
CA THR A 822 -43.22 -9.10 30.59
C THR A 822 -43.96 -9.72 31.75
#